data_AF-A0A2K3QNN6-F1
#
_entry.id   AF-A0A2K3QNN6-F1
#
_cell.length_a   1.000
_cell.length_b   1.000
_cell.length_c   1.000
_cell.angle_alpha   90.00
_cell.angle_beta   90.00
_cell.angle_gamma   90.00
#
_symmetry.space_group_name_H-M   'P 1'
#
loop_
_entity.id
_entity.type
_entity.pdbx_description
1 polymer ?
#
loop_
_entity_poly.entity_id
_entity_poly.type
_entity_poly.pdbx_seq_one_letter_code
_entity_poly.pdbx_strand_id
1 'polypeptide(L)'
;MLPVRHSLEGSPPHPPGAALVAEPGQGRDQKPKTLPCKYCNKRFRRVEHVQRHERTHTKEKPFSCGWDGCGKTFGRRDLLVRHEKLVHLNEGSKENNRPRKLSSGTPSHKPSVSDSHVGTGAMGVHQAAARPLPPPPQQQQQPQQQQQQHQHQHHQRHYHHGPANPIAGPPPVSQDPRGTPRSVACNLDVLSDAALATEVNAMQPMMNHMPEHHASHAAVKSYGGHMGGYAGRPREDQQVLAPGFAPQPSRPPYDDYDLFLDDFAGTPHLLPRHFEPDQQMAMWSRSPTQMHQRGHSRPSSQFPSRFASLAPDMRDSLDPSSRPHEAPSLRISAVDHNAIKTRIDEYSSVLPSDFVFPSRHTLTRFLEGYISGFHEHLPFLHLPTLAPAELAPELLLAILAVGAQYRFESNRGYALWYAGKAVATEQIRRRHSSELHALLPTAASYSPHSTRPSPSISYRHSFASAQSERPATQDTHREPFSPNTPQARLETIQAVLLLFAVGLWGAKTILQDALSLQSTLAILIREEGLSVETSQAVLTDWDAWIRLESANRTKLIAYCFFNLCSTAYDIPPLILTSELNLYLPLRSRLWRAETAWQWQELRQSTPIAEITVHEGFSRLFGRTNQGLPTSLSSLGHYVLIHALIQHVYLLKQTSFAAGSPYDVQRTLKPEDVEEVTQALRVWQTSFEHRHQLKAAESGHSMSADSLNGGSLTFNATALLRLAYIRLYTDIPPSRSLETRDTMLIASALSATPLLLRSLRLHRAVFQAVHALSMLVKAGVNYVARAKSTEWSIQHSLCNFECALLLAKWLLTLAAITPSDPPASLEEKNLLEMVRRMLDETEFAVPIDPSLSGPGSSSGQMDTASSDSAKLRQLASAVVRLWAETFKGTHIFDLVKVMGASLDGYADLVEKPRERRSIGRIAPETGMGHREAVAMPLATELTRRLGIRVPVVQGGMMHVGTADLASAVSNAGGLGIITALIFPTPAALRAEIRRCRTLTGAPFAVNITLLPAMVPPDYGAYAQAVIDEGVRIVETAGNSPGPVIAQLKAAGVTILHKCTTIRHAQSAVKLGVDFLSIDGFECAGHVGESDITNFILLSRARQTLEVPFIASGGFADGWGLAAALVLGACGVNMGTRFMATVEAPIHQRIKDEIVGAQETDTTLLLRRWRNTTRLYANKVALEALRVERESKTGEFSEVAALVSGKRGREVFVNGDAEYGVWTAGQVIGLIHDIPTCDALVKRIESEAQTALRERLSLITPEAKL
;
A
#
# COMPACT_ATOMS: atom_id res chain seq x y z
N MET A 1 0.97 55.68 75.62
CA MET A 1 0.75 54.30 76.11
C MET A 1 1.42 53.37 75.09
N LEU A 2 2.52 52.65 75.33
CA LEU A 2 3.27 52.28 76.56
C LEU A 2 2.43 51.48 77.57
N PRO A 3 2.96 50.43 78.26
CA PRO A 3 4.33 49.86 78.27
C PRO A 3 4.60 48.83 77.14
N VAL A 4 5.78 48.21 76.88
CA VAL A 4 7.18 48.24 77.41
C VAL A 4 7.67 47.09 78.34
N ARG A 5 8.66 46.30 77.86
CA ARG A 5 9.67 45.44 78.57
C ARG A 5 9.19 44.14 79.23
N HIS A 6 9.99 43.07 79.38
CA HIS A 6 11.44 42.74 79.17
C HIS A 6 11.49 41.23 78.74
N SER A 7 12.58 40.51 78.41
CA SER A 7 13.94 40.64 77.78
C SER A 7 14.56 39.22 77.82
N LEU A 8 15.62 38.77 77.14
CA LEU A 8 16.67 39.30 76.22
C LEU A 8 16.67 38.38 74.96
N GLU A 9 17.11 38.71 73.74
CA GLU A 9 17.60 39.90 73.02
C GLU A 9 17.54 39.55 71.51
N GLY A 10 17.10 40.37 70.55
CA GLY A 10 16.33 41.61 70.57
C GLY A 10 15.65 41.83 69.19
N SER A 11 14.37 42.18 69.18
CA SER A 11 13.51 42.42 67.98
C SER A 11 13.49 43.93 67.60
N PRO A 12 12.65 44.48 66.68
CA PRO A 12 11.59 43.95 65.76
C PRO A 12 11.77 44.53 64.31
N PRO A 13 10.78 44.93 63.46
CA PRO A 13 9.31 44.66 63.32
C PRO A 13 8.82 44.32 61.87
N HIS A 14 7.49 44.21 61.69
CA HIS A 14 6.72 44.39 60.43
C HIS A 14 5.86 45.69 60.56
N PRO A 15 5.42 46.44 59.50
CA PRO A 15 4.38 46.02 58.54
C PRO A 15 4.57 46.49 57.04
N PRO A 16 3.66 47.24 56.31
CA PRO A 16 2.86 46.64 55.21
C PRO A 16 2.76 47.45 53.86
N GLY A 17 2.00 46.91 52.88
CA GLY A 17 1.48 47.63 51.68
C GLY A 17 2.36 47.54 50.42
N ALA A 18 1.93 47.90 49.20
CA ALA A 18 0.60 48.19 48.62
C ALA A 18 0.70 47.97 47.07
N ALA A 19 -0.18 47.20 46.42
CA ALA A 19 -1.42 47.60 45.72
C ALA A 19 -1.29 48.30 44.33
N LEU A 20 -1.93 47.70 43.30
CA LEU A 20 -2.20 48.21 41.92
C LEU A 20 -0.97 48.23 40.96
N VAL A 21 -1.06 48.13 39.61
CA VAL A 21 -2.13 48.42 38.61
C VAL A 21 -2.16 47.40 37.42
N ALA A 22 -3.36 47.09 36.89
CA ALA A 22 -3.77 46.56 35.55
C ALA A 22 -3.20 45.26 34.89
N GLU A 23 -4.07 44.23 34.78
CA GLU A 23 -4.74 43.65 33.56
C GLU A 23 -4.03 43.53 32.17
N PRO A 24 -4.45 42.61 31.25
CA PRO A 24 -5.46 41.53 31.36
C PRO A 24 -5.09 40.11 30.81
N GLY A 25 -5.69 39.08 31.44
CA GLY A 25 -6.40 37.98 30.77
C GLY A 25 -5.70 36.91 29.90
N GLN A 26 -5.57 35.68 30.43
CA GLN A 26 -5.63 34.42 29.65
C GLN A 26 -6.33 33.27 30.42
N GLY A 27 -6.69 32.20 29.72
CA GLY A 27 -7.77 31.26 30.10
C GLY A 27 -7.56 30.37 31.34
N ARG A 28 -8.69 29.97 31.96
CA ARG A 28 -8.73 29.02 33.09
C ARG A 28 -8.70 27.56 32.62
N ASP A 29 -7.70 26.79 33.04
CA ASP A 29 -7.62 25.35 32.82
C ASP A 29 -7.97 24.56 34.10
N GLN A 30 -9.08 23.82 34.10
CA GLN A 30 -9.58 23.11 35.29
C GLN A 30 -9.04 21.68 35.37
N LYS A 31 -7.96 21.47 36.15
CA LYS A 31 -7.42 20.13 36.41
C LYS A 31 -8.45 19.24 37.15
N PRO A 32 -8.80 18.05 36.62
CA PRO A 32 -9.82 17.18 37.22
C PRO A 32 -9.36 16.58 38.55
N LYS A 33 -10.21 16.64 39.58
CA LYS A 33 -9.96 16.00 40.88
C LYS A 33 -9.72 14.49 40.71
N THR A 34 -8.66 13.98 41.35
CA THR A 34 -8.33 12.54 41.38
C THR A 34 -8.36 11.99 42.79
N LEU A 35 -8.93 10.80 42.95
CA LEU A 35 -9.11 10.09 44.20
C LEU A 35 -7.90 9.19 44.49
N PRO A 36 -7.26 9.26 45.66
CA PRO A 36 -6.18 8.35 46.04
C PRO A 36 -6.71 6.96 46.41
N CYS A 37 -5.85 5.95 46.33
CA CYS A 37 -6.04 4.64 46.96
C CYS A 37 -5.61 4.70 48.43
N LYS A 38 -6.37 4.09 49.36
CA LYS A 38 -6.01 4.10 50.80
C LYS A 38 -4.81 3.22 51.18
N TYR A 39 -4.27 2.44 50.24
CA TYR A 39 -3.15 1.51 50.46
C TYR A 39 -1.88 1.84 49.66
N CYS A 40 -1.92 2.80 48.71
CA CYS A 40 -0.73 3.22 47.98
C CYS A 40 -0.92 4.57 47.26
N ASN A 41 0.17 5.20 46.85
CA ASN A 41 0.19 6.55 46.27
C ASN A 41 -0.44 6.66 44.85
N LYS A 42 -1.13 5.62 44.35
CA LYS A 42 -1.82 5.66 43.05
C LYS A 42 -3.14 6.42 43.14
N ARG A 43 -3.36 7.34 42.18
CA ARG A 43 -4.57 8.18 42.09
C ARG A 43 -5.38 7.83 40.84
N PHE A 44 -6.70 7.86 40.96
CA PHE A 44 -7.64 7.43 39.91
C PHE A 44 -8.71 8.49 39.66
N ARG A 45 -9.22 8.57 38.43
CA ARG A 45 -10.26 9.54 38.03
C ARG A 45 -11.70 9.15 38.42
N ARG A 46 -11.92 7.94 38.96
CA ARG A 46 -13.26 7.41 39.32
C ARG A 46 -13.20 6.47 40.52
N VAL A 47 -14.25 6.48 41.36
CA VAL A 47 -14.39 5.64 42.56
C VAL A 47 -14.28 4.15 42.22
N GLU A 48 -14.93 3.70 41.14
CA GLU A 48 -14.89 2.31 40.67
C GLU A 48 -13.46 1.78 40.44
N HIS A 49 -12.53 2.64 40.02
CA HIS A 49 -11.15 2.27 39.74
C HIS A 49 -10.29 2.28 41.02
N VAL A 50 -10.60 3.16 41.98
CA VAL A 50 -10.02 3.08 43.33
C VAL A 50 -10.42 1.75 43.99
N GLN A 51 -11.72 1.46 44.07
CA GLN A 51 -12.24 0.23 44.69
C GLN A 51 -11.70 -1.05 44.02
N ARG A 52 -11.64 -1.07 42.68
CA ARG A 52 -11.06 -2.19 41.91
C ARG A 52 -9.56 -2.38 42.21
N HIS A 53 -8.82 -1.30 42.48
CA HIS A 53 -7.42 -1.39 42.90
C HIS A 53 -7.25 -1.74 44.38
N GLU A 54 -8.12 -1.25 45.28
CA GLU A 54 -8.06 -1.57 46.71
C GLU A 54 -8.20 -3.08 46.96
N ARG A 55 -9.02 -3.79 46.16
CA ARG A 55 -9.10 -5.25 46.19
C ARG A 55 -7.82 -5.98 45.78
N THR A 56 -6.87 -5.34 45.09
CA THR A 56 -5.55 -5.95 44.85
C THR A 56 -4.66 -5.93 46.09
N HIS A 57 -4.99 -5.09 47.08
CA HIS A 57 -4.31 -5.05 48.39
C HIS A 57 -5.03 -5.92 49.42
N THR A 58 -6.37 -5.84 49.53
CA THR A 58 -7.15 -6.66 50.48
C THR A 58 -7.32 -8.13 50.05
N LYS A 59 -7.02 -8.45 48.77
CA LYS A 59 -7.18 -9.78 48.15
C LYS A 59 -8.62 -10.32 48.17
N GLU A 60 -9.62 -9.48 48.42
CA GLU A 60 -11.04 -9.83 48.36
C GLU A 60 -11.44 -10.43 47.00
N LYS A 61 -12.15 -11.56 47.04
CA LYS A 61 -12.66 -12.27 45.85
C LYS A 61 -14.19 -12.48 45.90
N PRO A 62 -14.99 -11.41 45.83
CA PRO A 62 -16.45 -11.48 46.06
C PRO A 62 -17.26 -12.10 44.90
N PHE A 63 -16.62 -12.58 43.83
CA PHE A 63 -17.30 -13.20 42.69
C PHE A 63 -16.90 -14.69 42.60
N SER A 64 -17.73 -15.58 43.16
CA SER A 64 -17.61 -17.03 43.05
C SER A 64 -18.22 -17.57 41.75
N CYS A 65 -17.62 -18.61 41.18
CA CYS A 65 -18.22 -19.37 40.08
C CYS A 65 -19.46 -20.13 40.56
N GLY A 66 -20.56 -20.03 39.80
CA GLY A 66 -21.83 -20.70 40.09
C GLY A 66 -21.96 -22.12 39.54
N TRP A 67 -20.91 -22.66 38.91
CA TRP A 67 -20.88 -24.06 38.47
C TRP A 67 -20.50 -24.98 39.64
N ASP A 68 -21.32 -26.01 39.87
CA ASP A 68 -21.07 -27.01 40.91
C ASP A 68 -19.72 -27.69 40.75
N GLY A 69 -19.08 -27.99 41.88
CA GLY A 69 -17.72 -28.55 41.93
C GLY A 69 -16.58 -27.59 41.56
N CYS A 70 -16.85 -26.41 40.96
CA CYS A 70 -15.77 -25.53 40.51
C CYS A 70 -15.11 -24.71 41.63
N GLY A 71 -15.91 -24.10 42.51
CA GLY A 71 -15.44 -23.37 43.72
C GLY A 71 -14.55 -22.14 43.52
N LYS A 72 -14.16 -21.79 42.29
CA LYS A 72 -13.19 -20.71 42.01
C LYS A 72 -13.78 -19.32 42.27
N THR A 73 -13.01 -18.46 42.94
CA THR A 73 -13.41 -17.09 43.30
C THR A 73 -12.49 -16.02 42.69
N PHE A 74 -13.07 -14.88 42.33
CA PHE A 74 -12.45 -13.81 41.55
C PHE A 74 -12.67 -12.43 42.18
N GLY A 75 -11.67 -11.55 42.07
CA GLY A 75 -11.76 -10.15 42.55
C GLY A 75 -12.61 -9.22 41.68
N ARG A 76 -13.01 -9.68 40.48
CA ARG A 76 -13.77 -8.92 39.48
C ARG A 76 -14.76 -9.80 38.71
N ARG A 77 -15.96 -9.28 38.41
CA ARG A 77 -17.02 -9.97 37.66
C ARG A 77 -16.62 -10.33 36.23
N ASP A 78 -15.81 -9.52 35.55
CA ASP A 78 -15.36 -9.80 34.18
C ASP A 78 -14.35 -10.95 34.09
N LEU A 79 -13.61 -11.21 35.17
CA LEU A 79 -12.75 -12.39 35.27
C LEU A 79 -13.56 -13.66 35.51
N LEU A 80 -14.65 -13.57 36.30
CA LEU A 80 -15.60 -14.66 36.48
C LEU A 80 -16.29 -15.02 35.16
N VAL A 81 -16.91 -14.06 34.47
CA VAL A 81 -17.60 -14.29 33.19
C VAL A 81 -16.65 -14.85 32.12
N ARG A 82 -15.38 -14.42 32.12
CA ARG A 82 -14.34 -15.02 31.26
C ARG A 82 -14.03 -16.46 31.65
N HIS A 83 -13.93 -16.76 32.95
CA HIS A 83 -13.68 -18.11 33.43
C HIS A 83 -14.84 -19.06 33.08
N GLU A 84 -16.08 -18.66 33.33
CA GLU A 84 -17.29 -19.40 32.93
C GLU A 84 -17.29 -19.68 31.42
N LYS A 85 -17.02 -18.65 30.61
CA LYS A 85 -16.97 -18.77 29.14
C LYS A 85 -15.81 -19.60 28.59
N LEU A 86 -14.69 -19.75 29.31
CA LEU A 86 -13.51 -20.48 28.83
C LEU A 86 -13.31 -21.88 29.43
N VAL A 87 -13.90 -22.16 30.60
CA VAL A 87 -13.67 -23.42 31.33
C VAL A 87 -14.91 -24.32 31.36
N HIS A 88 -16.11 -23.76 31.30
CA HIS A 88 -17.35 -24.52 31.45
C HIS A 88 -18.20 -24.60 30.18
N LEU A 89 -18.06 -23.62 29.27
CA LEU A 89 -18.86 -23.53 28.04
C LEU A 89 -18.44 -24.51 26.92
N ASN A 90 -17.57 -25.49 27.20
CA ASN A 90 -17.18 -26.57 26.28
C ASN A 90 -17.83 -27.94 26.59
N GLU A 91 -18.53 -28.11 27.73
CA GLU A 91 -19.24 -29.37 28.06
C GLU A 91 -20.78 -29.23 28.02
N GLY A 92 -21.28 -28.07 27.57
CA GLY A 92 -22.70 -27.72 27.58
C GLY A 92 -23.57 -28.36 26.47
N SER A 93 -23.41 -29.66 26.19
CA SER A 93 -24.19 -30.34 25.14
C SER A 93 -24.54 -31.82 25.42
N LYS A 94 -24.84 -32.17 26.68
CA LYS A 94 -25.70 -33.31 27.03
C LYS A 94 -26.57 -33.00 28.26
N GLU A 95 -27.68 -33.73 28.34
CA GLU A 95 -28.70 -33.71 29.40
C GLU A 95 -29.44 -32.37 29.65
N ASN A 96 -30.56 -32.20 28.95
CA ASN A 96 -31.61 -31.26 29.32
C ASN A 96 -32.83 -32.05 29.79
N ASN A 97 -33.07 -32.16 31.11
CA ASN A 97 -34.22 -32.90 31.63
C ASN A 97 -34.78 -32.35 32.97
N ARG A 98 -35.69 -31.37 32.83
CA ARG A 98 -36.74 -30.94 33.79
C ARG A 98 -36.31 -30.04 34.98
N PRO A 99 -37.25 -29.25 35.57
CA PRO A 99 -38.55 -28.77 35.05
C PRO A 99 -38.72 -27.23 35.11
N ARG A 100 -39.80 -26.74 34.47
CA ARG A 100 -40.30 -25.35 34.64
C ARG A 100 -40.56 -25.01 36.12
N LYS A 101 -40.27 -23.76 36.55
CA LYS A 101 -41.35 -22.78 36.84
C LYS A 101 -40.89 -21.32 37.03
N LEU A 102 -41.91 -20.47 37.13
CA LEU A 102 -41.94 -19.01 36.98
C LEU A 102 -41.35 -18.22 38.15
N SER A 103 -41.04 -16.96 37.82
CA SER A 103 -41.00 -15.74 38.62
C SER A 103 -41.70 -15.73 39.99
N SER A 104 -41.10 -14.95 40.90
CA SER A 104 -41.63 -14.58 42.22
C SER A 104 -43.07 -14.04 42.22
N GLY A 105 -43.92 -14.64 43.07
CA GLY A 105 -45.21 -14.11 43.50
C GLY A 105 -45.47 -14.52 44.95
N THR A 106 -45.72 -13.55 45.83
CA THR A 106 -46.03 -13.72 47.26
C THR A 106 -47.56 -13.69 47.48
N PRO A 107 -48.07 -14.02 48.69
CA PRO A 107 -47.76 -15.19 49.53
C PRO A 107 -49.02 -15.86 50.12
N SER A 108 -48.98 -17.14 50.53
CA SER A 108 -50.01 -17.68 51.47
C SER A 108 -49.67 -19.03 52.12
N HIS A 109 -49.86 -19.07 53.45
CA HIS A 109 -50.25 -20.18 54.34
C HIS A 109 -49.58 -21.60 54.32
N LYS A 110 -49.08 -21.93 55.53
CA LYS A 110 -48.95 -23.22 56.27
C LYS A 110 -50.02 -24.30 55.96
N PRO A 111 -49.84 -25.61 56.29
CA PRO A 111 -49.01 -26.22 57.38
C PRO A 111 -48.11 -27.44 56.97
N SER A 112 -47.00 -27.77 57.67
CA SER A 112 -46.77 -28.78 58.75
C SER A 112 -47.38 -30.19 58.54
N VAL A 113 -46.79 -31.34 58.92
CA VAL A 113 -45.77 -31.69 59.96
C VAL A 113 -44.93 -32.93 59.54
N SER A 114 -43.77 -33.20 60.19
CA SER A 114 -43.12 -34.54 60.42
C SER A 114 -42.53 -35.32 59.21
N ASP A 115 -41.45 -36.14 59.34
CA ASP A 115 -40.67 -36.54 60.54
C ASP A 115 -39.19 -36.96 60.29
N SER A 116 -38.44 -37.11 61.40
CA SER A 116 -37.29 -38.03 61.65
C SER A 116 -35.94 -37.94 60.89
N HIS A 117 -34.89 -37.59 61.66
CA HIS A 117 -33.56 -38.22 61.82
C HIS A 117 -32.48 -38.37 60.70
N VAL A 118 -31.30 -37.79 60.99
CA VAL A 118 -29.93 -38.41 61.18
C VAL A 118 -29.46 -39.54 60.24
N GLY A 119 -28.22 -39.57 59.69
CA GLY A 119 -27.05 -38.69 59.83
C GLY A 119 -25.75 -39.27 59.19
N THR A 120 -24.60 -38.66 59.49
CA THR A 120 -23.17 -39.03 59.21
C THR A 120 -22.81 -40.51 58.92
N GLY A 121 -21.79 -40.90 58.12
CA GLY A 121 -20.79 -40.16 57.31
C GLY A 121 -19.41 -40.90 57.18
N ALA A 122 -18.51 -40.41 56.31
CA ALA A 122 -17.03 -40.55 56.30
C ALA A 122 -16.31 -41.90 55.92
N MET A 123 -14.96 -41.82 55.79
CA MET A 123 -13.92 -42.86 55.56
C MET A 123 -13.85 -43.49 54.14
N GLY A 124 -12.71 -43.73 53.48
CA GLY A 124 -11.31 -43.23 53.64
C GLY A 124 -10.29 -44.19 54.26
N VAL A 125 -9.15 -44.48 53.58
CA VAL A 125 -7.78 -44.84 54.09
C VAL A 125 -6.79 -45.15 52.91
N HIS A 126 -5.47 -45.19 53.17
CA HIS A 126 -4.34 -45.24 52.21
C HIS A 126 -3.50 -46.56 52.25
N GLN A 127 -2.41 -46.59 51.44
CA GLN A 127 -1.19 -47.46 51.48
C GLN A 127 -1.18 -48.74 50.58
N ALA A 128 -0.05 -49.27 50.09
CA ALA A 128 1.28 -48.70 49.73
C ALA A 128 2.18 -49.70 48.93
N ALA A 129 3.10 -49.16 48.10
CA ALA A 129 4.42 -49.69 47.69
C ALA A 129 4.65 -51.05 46.94
N ALA A 130 5.84 -51.14 46.31
CA ALA A 130 6.60 -52.33 45.82
C ALA A 130 6.44 -52.86 44.35
N ARG A 131 7.43 -53.68 43.95
CA ARG A 131 7.84 -54.25 42.63
C ARG A 131 8.18 -55.76 42.85
N PRO A 132 8.56 -56.61 41.86
CA PRO A 132 8.22 -56.71 40.41
C PRO A 132 8.04 -58.18 39.84
N LEU A 133 7.44 -58.34 38.63
CA LEU A 133 7.66 -59.44 37.62
C LEU A 133 7.37 -60.93 38.02
N PRO A 134 7.44 -61.96 37.12
CA PRO A 134 7.28 -62.10 35.64
C PRO A 134 6.14 -63.13 35.30
N PRO A 135 6.22 -64.13 34.37
CA PRO A 135 6.50 -64.20 32.91
C PRO A 135 5.30 -64.75 32.04
N PRO A 136 5.42 -64.89 30.70
CA PRO A 136 4.40 -65.51 29.80
C PRO A 136 4.83 -66.79 29.02
N PRO A 137 3.88 -67.69 28.64
CA PRO A 137 4.06 -68.78 27.65
C PRO A 137 2.93 -68.85 26.57
N GLN A 138 2.98 -69.58 25.43
CA GLN A 138 4.08 -70.11 24.60
C GLN A 138 3.60 -70.65 23.22
N GLN A 139 4.60 -71.05 22.38
CA GLN A 139 4.56 -72.01 21.24
C GLN A 139 3.96 -71.51 19.90
N GLN A 140 4.37 -71.95 18.69
CA GLN A 140 5.57 -72.64 18.12
C GLN A 140 5.55 -72.45 16.56
N GLN A 141 6.39 -72.99 15.65
CA GLN A 141 7.46 -74.01 15.68
C GLN A 141 8.69 -73.60 14.80
N GLN A 142 9.17 -74.45 13.86
CA GLN A 142 10.44 -74.39 13.11
C GLN A 142 10.38 -75.24 11.81
N PRO A 143 11.39 -75.29 10.90
CA PRO A 143 12.80 -74.79 10.93
C PRO A 143 13.12 -73.82 9.74
N GLN A 144 14.33 -73.54 9.18
CA GLN A 144 15.72 -74.05 9.32
C GLN A 144 16.80 -73.01 8.84
N GLN A 145 18.07 -73.46 8.73
CA GLN A 145 19.30 -72.97 8.03
C GLN A 145 19.30 -71.63 7.23
N GLN A 146 20.27 -70.69 7.36
CA GLN A 146 21.74 -70.72 7.11
C GLN A 146 22.14 -70.80 5.61
N GLN A 147 23.20 -70.15 5.06
CA GLN A 147 24.40 -69.46 5.61
C GLN A 147 25.10 -68.57 4.53
N GLN A 148 25.71 -67.42 4.90
CA GLN A 148 26.94 -66.74 4.31
C GLN A 148 27.02 -66.45 2.76
N GLN A 149 27.96 -65.69 2.15
CA GLN A 149 29.21 -64.97 2.53
C GLN A 149 29.48 -63.73 1.59
N HIS A 150 30.68 -63.11 1.64
CA HIS A 150 31.14 -61.96 0.79
C HIS A 150 31.53 -62.40 -0.68
N GLN A 151 31.95 -61.60 -1.69
CA GLN A 151 32.89 -60.45 -1.73
C GLN A 151 32.88 -59.63 -3.07
N HIS A 152 33.98 -58.93 -3.42
CA HIS A 152 34.08 -57.74 -4.31
C HIS A 152 34.28 -57.92 -5.85
N GLN A 153 34.12 -56.78 -6.58
CA GLN A 153 34.94 -56.23 -7.69
C GLN A 153 34.60 -56.45 -9.21
N HIS A 154 34.24 -55.33 -9.87
CA HIS A 154 34.68 -54.79 -11.18
C HIS A 154 34.68 -55.58 -12.53
N HIS A 155 33.85 -55.05 -13.47
CA HIS A 155 34.17 -54.59 -14.86
C HIS A 155 34.00 -55.45 -16.17
N GLN A 156 33.52 -54.73 -17.22
CA GLN A 156 33.72 -54.86 -18.70
C GLN A 156 32.74 -55.58 -19.71
N ARG A 157 32.26 -54.75 -20.69
CA ARG A 157 32.21 -54.88 -22.20
C ARG A 157 31.11 -55.62 -23.04
N HIS A 158 30.49 -54.83 -23.95
CA HIS A 158 30.01 -55.03 -25.38
C HIS A 158 29.12 -56.27 -25.80
N TYR A 159 28.33 -56.35 -26.91
CA TYR A 159 28.38 -55.79 -28.30
C TYR A 159 27.02 -55.94 -29.11
N HIS A 160 26.83 -55.16 -30.21
CA HIS A 160 26.09 -55.46 -31.50
C HIS A 160 24.56 -55.81 -31.53
N HIS A 161 23.78 -55.85 -32.65
CA HIS A 161 23.62 -55.07 -33.94
C HIS A 161 22.37 -55.63 -34.73
N GLY A 162 21.69 -54.89 -35.63
CA GLY A 162 20.81 -55.49 -36.70
C GLY A 162 19.49 -54.77 -37.11
N PRO A 163 19.03 -54.76 -38.39
CA PRO A 163 17.86 -53.97 -38.87
C PRO A 163 16.82 -54.71 -39.80
N ALA A 164 15.70 -54.04 -40.20
CA ALA A 164 15.06 -54.03 -41.56
C ALA A 164 13.56 -53.61 -41.60
N ASN A 165 13.02 -53.25 -42.80
CA ASN A 165 11.64 -52.82 -43.14
C ASN A 165 11.43 -52.97 -44.67
N PRO A 166 10.24 -53.27 -45.27
CA PRO A 166 9.45 -52.22 -45.99
C PRO A 166 7.94 -52.48 -46.36
N ILE A 167 7.24 -51.43 -46.89
CA ILE A 167 6.26 -51.41 -48.05
C ILE A 167 4.88 -52.14 -47.98
N ALA A 168 3.76 -51.77 -48.65
CA ALA A 168 3.12 -50.49 -49.13
C ALA A 168 1.71 -50.79 -49.76
N GLY A 169 0.82 -49.81 -50.01
CA GLY A 169 -0.39 -50.00 -50.88
C GLY A 169 -1.58 -48.98 -50.75
N PRO A 170 -2.30 -48.58 -51.83
CA PRO A 170 -3.38 -47.53 -51.82
C PRO A 170 -4.74 -47.97 -52.50
N PRO A 171 -5.67 -47.09 -52.96
CA PRO A 171 -6.41 -45.91 -52.41
C PRO A 171 -7.95 -46.25 -52.32
N PRO A 172 -9.02 -45.48 -52.71
CA PRO A 172 -9.30 -44.03 -52.89
C PRO A 172 -10.66 -43.45 -52.34
N VAL A 173 -10.73 -42.10 -52.22
CA VAL A 173 -11.76 -41.09 -52.64
C VAL A 173 -13.24 -41.58 -52.88
N SER A 174 -14.33 -40.96 -52.36
CA SER A 174 -14.70 -39.51 -52.39
C SER A 174 -15.81 -39.00 -51.42
N GLN A 175 -15.78 -37.68 -51.13
CA GLN A 175 -16.88 -36.75 -50.73
C GLN A 175 -17.40 -36.69 -49.26
N ASP A 176 -18.10 -35.58 -48.96
CA ASP A 176 -18.21 -34.79 -47.70
C ASP A 176 -19.70 -34.33 -47.49
N PRO A 177 -20.16 -33.50 -46.51
CA PRO A 177 -19.60 -33.03 -45.23
C PRO A 177 -20.52 -33.13 -43.98
N ARG A 178 -19.89 -33.23 -42.78
CA ARG A 178 -20.13 -32.41 -41.56
C ARG A 178 -19.56 -33.06 -40.29
N GLY A 179 -18.74 -32.34 -39.54
CA GLY A 179 -18.32 -32.77 -38.19
C GLY A 179 -17.76 -31.65 -37.33
N THR A 180 -18.19 -31.59 -36.06
CA THR A 180 -17.49 -30.93 -34.93
C THR A 180 -17.86 -31.64 -33.63
N PRO A 181 -16.86 -32.14 -32.88
CA PRO A 181 -16.97 -32.34 -31.44
C PRO A 181 -15.87 -31.60 -30.67
N ARG A 182 -15.86 -31.74 -29.34
CA ARG A 182 -15.00 -30.98 -28.41
C ARG A 182 -13.64 -31.66 -28.14
N SER A 183 -12.65 -30.81 -27.79
CA SER A 183 -11.73 -30.84 -26.62
C SER A 183 -11.74 -32.13 -25.76
N VAL A 184 -10.62 -32.62 -25.20
CA VAL A 184 -9.89 -31.99 -24.05
C VAL A 184 -8.45 -32.54 -23.87
N ALA A 185 -7.54 -31.64 -23.46
CA ALA A 185 -6.26 -31.81 -22.72
C ALA A 185 -5.07 -32.63 -23.26
N CYS A 186 -3.86 -32.08 -23.03
CA CYS A 186 -2.81 -32.74 -22.21
C CYS A 186 -1.83 -31.69 -21.63
N ASN A 187 -0.97 -32.09 -20.68
CA ASN A 187 -0.02 -31.22 -19.96
C ASN A 187 1.40 -31.19 -20.60
N LEU A 188 2.26 -30.32 -20.08
CA LEU A 188 3.72 -30.31 -20.29
C LEU A 188 4.36 -31.65 -19.91
N ASP A 189 5.44 -32.07 -20.61
CA ASP A 189 6.79 -31.97 -20.04
C ASP A 189 7.97 -32.26 -21.03
N VAL A 190 9.18 -31.84 -20.66
CA VAL A 190 10.53 -32.37 -21.04
C VAL A 190 11.09 -32.23 -22.48
N LEU A 191 12.15 -31.37 -22.61
CA LEU A 191 13.44 -31.48 -23.37
C LEU A 191 13.48 -31.82 -24.89
N SER A 192 14.58 -31.67 -25.67
CA SER A 192 15.71 -30.70 -25.79
C SER A 192 16.55 -31.11 -27.03
N ASP A 193 17.49 -30.26 -27.49
CA ASP A 193 18.61 -30.54 -28.43
C ASP A 193 18.21 -30.83 -29.93
N ALA A 194 18.65 -30.09 -30.97
CA ALA A 194 20.00 -29.86 -31.56
C ALA A 194 20.46 -31.00 -32.51
N ALA A 195 21.08 -30.79 -33.70
CA ALA A 195 21.41 -29.60 -34.53
C ALA A 195 21.85 -30.03 -35.97
N LEU A 196 22.48 -29.11 -36.75
CA LEU A 196 23.13 -29.29 -38.09
C LEU A 196 22.15 -29.35 -39.30
N ALA A 197 22.51 -28.99 -40.55
CA ALA A 197 23.79 -28.65 -41.22
C ALA A 197 23.57 -27.49 -42.25
N THR A 198 24.36 -26.40 -42.26
CA THR A 198 25.50 -26.06 -43.17
C THR A 198 25.39 -26.36 -44.67
N GLU A 199 25.48 -25.30 -45.51
CA GLU A 199 26.32 -25.08 -46.73
C GLU A 199 25.92 -23.73 -47.40
N VAL A 200 26.61 -23.11 -48.39
CA VAL A 200 28.02 -22.66 -48.62
C VAL A 200 28.04 -21.88 -49.98
N ASN A 201 29.13 -21.14 -50.32
CA ASN A 201 29.39 -20.35 -51.57
C ASN A 201 28.78 -18.93 -51.65
N ALA A 202 29.40 -17.91 -52.29
CA ALA A 202 30.75 -17.75 -52.89
C ALA A 202 31.19 -16.25 -52.92
N MET A 203 32.34 -15.93 -53.54
CA MET A 203 33.08 -14.65 -53.41
C MET A 203 32.84 -13.58 -54.51
N GLN A 204 33.23 -12.33 -54.16
CA GLN A 204 33.79 -11.16 -54.89
C GLN A 204 34.47 -11.39 -56.29
N PRO A 205 34.95 -10.36 -57.06
CA PRO A 205 35.37 -8.97 -56.71
C PRO A 205 35.09 -7.83 -57.75
N MET A 206 35.79 -6.68 -57.58
CA MET A 206 36.18 -5.62 -58.57
C MET A 206 35.18 -4.48 -58.89
N MET A 207 35.60 -3.24 -59.21
CA MET A 207 36.77 -2.39 -58.84
C MET A 207 36.59 -0.99 -59.49
N ASN A 208 36.98 0.11 -58.82
CA ASN A 208 37.95 1.11 -59.34
C ASN A 208 38.10 2.36 -58.44
N HIS A 209 39.29 2.99 -58.52
CA HIS A 209 39.66 4.26 -57.89
C HIS A 209 39.33 5.46 -58.84
N MET A 210 39.70 6.75 -58.68
CA MET A 210 40.88 7.40 -58.06
C MET A 210 40.59 8.93 -57.80
N PRO A 211 41.54 9.85 -57.47
CA PRO A 211 41.66 10.33 -56.08
C PRO A 211 41.71 11.89 -55.87
N GLU A 212 42.25 12.25 -54.71
CA GLU A 212 42.66 13.53 -54.08
C GLU A 212 43.49 14.50 -54.98
N HIS A 213 43.90 15.75 -54.61
CA HIS A 213 44.58 16.17 -53.36
C HIS A 213 44.80 17.73 -53.26
N HIS A 214 45.03 18.27 -52.05
CA HIS A 214 45.65 19.60 -51.69
C HIS A 214 44.91 20.95 -51.99
N ALA A 215 45.22 22.13 -51.37
CA ALA A 215 45.72 22.47 -50.00
C ALA A 215 45.69 24.01 -49.66
N SER A 216 45.42 24.33 -48.37
CA SER A 216 46.02 25.38 -47.48
C SER A 216 45.83 26.93 -47.62
N HIS A 217 46.13 27.63 -46.49
CA HIS A 217 46.31 29.09 -46.22
C HIS A 217 45.05 30.00 -46.08
N ALA A 218 44.99 31.04 -45.20
CA ALA A 218 45.84 31.53 -44.08
C ALA A 218 45.02 32.36 -43.04
N ALA A 219 45.65 32.97 -42.01
CA ALA A 219 45.01 33.64 -40.85
C ALA A 219 45.57 35.04 -40.53
N VAL A 220 44.96 35.84 -39.61
CA VAL A 220 45.63 36.95 -38.85
C VAL A 220 44.80 37.53 -37.65
N LYS A 221 45.42 37.56 -36.44
CA LYS A 221 45.52 38.61 -35.34
C LYS A 221 44.33 39.58 -34.99
N SER A 222 44.19 40.22 -33.80
CA SER A 222 45.00 40.37 -32.55
C SER A 222 44.29 41.19 -31.41
N TYR A 223 44.42 40.80 -30.12
CA TYR A 223 44.34 41.60 -28.84
C TYR A 223 43.05 42.46 -28.55
N GLY A 224 42.67 42.92 -27.34
CA GLY A 224 43.12 42.72 -25.94
C GLY A 224 43.63 44.02 -25.24
N GLY A 225 43.14 44.51 -24.08
CA GLY A 225 42.01 44.15 -23.19
C GLY A 225 42.06 44.86 -21.79
N HIS A 226 41.20 44.44 -20.82
CA HIS A 226 41.19 44.75 -19.36
C HIS A 226 40.55 46.05 -18.75
N MET A 227 40.10 45.89 -17.48
CA MET A 227 39.77 46.86 -16.38
C MET A 227 38.60 47.86 -16.47
N GLY A 228 37.62 47.70 -15.57
CA GLY A 228 36.49 48.60 -15.32
C GLY A 228 36.70 49.67 -14.22
N GLY A 229 35.61 50.34 -13.80
CA GLY A 229 35.63 51.35 -12.71
C GLY A 229 34.37 52.22 -12.54
N TYR A 230 33.49 51.82 -11.62
CA TYR A 230 32.48 52.60 -10.86
C TYR A 230 31.90 53.96 -11.35
N ALA A 231 30.58 53.93 -11.57
CA ALA A 231 29.51 54.80 -10.99
C ALA A 231 29.55 56.36 -11.10
N GLY A 232 28.41 56.95 -11.50
CA GLY A 232 28.10 58.38 -11.32
C GLY A 232 26.93 58.92 -12.17
N ARG A 233 25.74 59.09 -11.58
CA ARG A 233 24.58 59.87 -12.11
C ARG A 233 24.55 61.27 -11.45
N PRO A 234 23.72 62.25 -11.87
CA PRO A 234 22.70 62.28 -12.94
C PRO A 234 22.73 63.53 -13.89
N ARG A 235 21.76 63.58 -14.82
CA ARG A 235 20.94 64.71 -15.41
C ARG A 235 21.39 66.19 -15.29
N GLU A 236 20.97 67.11 -16.19
CA GLU A 236 19.67 67.19 -16.91
C GLU A 236 19.75 67.83 -18.32
N ASP A 237 18.60 67.97 -19.00
CA ASP A 237 18.45 68.20 -20.45
C ASP A 237 18.54 69.66 -20.95
N GLN A 238 18.94 69.88 -22.23
CA GLN A 238 18.06 70.45 -23.28
C GLN A 238 18.67 70.42 -24.71
N GLN A 239 17.91 70.88 -25.71
CA GLN A 239 17.96 70.50 -27.14
C GLN A 239 18.51 71.60 -28.08
N VAL A 240 18.84 71.26 -29.34
CA VAL A 240 18.42 72.02 -30.56
C VAL A 240 18.69 71.27 -31.90
N LEU A 241 17.65 71.23 -32.75
CA LEU A 241 17.54 71.08 -34.23
C LEU A 241 18.52 70.21 -35.08
N ALA A 242 17.98 69.09 -35.61
CA ALA A 242 17.83 68.68 -37.05
C ALA A 242 19.04 68.63 -38.04
N PRO A 243 18.95 67.87 -39.17
CA PRO A 243 17.85 67.03 -39.65
C PRO A 243 18.20 65.53 -39.91
N GLY A 244 17.17 64.67 -39.96
CA GLY A 244 17.26 63.36 -40.65
C GLY A 244 16.74 62.15 -39.88
N PHE A 245 15.44 61.84 -40.00
CA PHE A 245 14.87 60.48 -40.01
C PHE A 245 13.40 60.56 -40.45
N ALA A 246 12.91 59.60 -41.24
CA ALA A 246 11.48 59.47 -41.54
C ALA A 246 10.75 58.81 -40.34
N PRO A 247 9.46 59.11 -40.10
CA PRO A 247 8.85 58.91 -38.78
C PRO A 247 8.52 57.45 -38.46
N GLN A 248 8.66 57.09 -37.18
CA GLN A 248 7.93 55.95 -36.62
C GLN A 248 6.41 56.21 -36.69
N PRO A 249 5.59 55.25 -37.15
CA PRO A 249 4.20 55.19 -36.74
C PRO A 249 4.14 54.86 -35.23
N SER A 250 3.05 55.27 -34.58
CA SER A 250 2.80 55.04 -33.16
C SER A 250 2.82 53.56 -32.79
N ARG A 251 3.24 53.26 -31.55
CA ARG A 251 2.95 52.01 -30.84
C ARG A 251 1.50 51.55 -31.11
N PRO A 252 1.29 50.31 -31.59
CA PRO A 252 0.08 49.57 -31.25
C PRO A 252 0.00 49.39 -29.72
N PRO A 253 -1.20 49.26 -29.14
CA PRO A 253 -1.39 49.07 -27.71
C PRO A 253 -1.09 47.61 -27.29
N TYR A 254 -1.34 47.29 -26.02
CA TYR A 254 -1.81 45.95 -25.67
C TYR A 254 -3.08 45.67 -26.50
N ASP A 255 -3.19 44.48 -27.10
CA ASP A 255 -4.40 43.68 -27.33
C ASP A 255 -4.21 42.75 -28.53
N ASP A 256 -3.95 41.47 -28.24
CA ASP A 256 -4.26 40.34 -29.15
C ASP A 256 -4.24 38.97 -28.42
N TYR A 257 -4.49 38.97 -27.09
CA TYR A 257 -4.59 37.73 -26.30
C TYR A 257 -5.87 36.93 -26.61
N ASP A 258 -6.97 37.63 -26.90
CA ASP A 258 -8.28 37.01 -27.16
C ASP A 258 -8.22 36.02 -28.34
N LEU A 259 -7.56 36.37 -29.45
CA LEU A 259 -7.45 35.51 -30.63
C LEU A 259 -6.81 34.14 -30.34
N PHE A 260 -5.81 34.08 -29.44
CA PHE A 260 -5.13 32.83 -29.08
C PHE A 260 -6.04 31.88 -28.30
N LEU A 261 -6.92 32.42 -27.45
CA LEU A 261 -7.88 31.62 -26.70
C LEU A 261 -9.10 31.26 -27.57
N ASP A 262 -9.55 32.13 -28.48
CA ASP A 262 -10.68 31.87 -29.37
C ASP A 262 -10.39 30.88 -30.52
N ASP A 263 -9.16 30.80 -31.05
CA ASP A 263 -8.80 29.81 -32.07
C ASP A 263 -8.94 28.36 -31.53
N PHE A 264 -8.73 28.19 -30.22
CA PHE A 264 -9.03 26.96 -29.48
C PHE A 264 -10.52 26.76 -29.11
N ALA A 265 -11.37 27.77 -29.29
CA ALA A 265 -12.82 27.68 -29.03
C ALA A 265 -13.62 27.35 -30.30
N GLY A 266 -13.12 27.74 -31.48
CA GLY A 266 -13.83 27.56 -32.75
C GLY A 266 -13.95 26.13 -33.30
N THR A 267 -13.23 25.15 -32.72
CA THR A 267 -13.13 23.80 -33.29
C THR A 267 -13.52 22.70 -32.27
N PRO A 268 -14.59 21.90 -32.51
CA PRO A 268 -15.03 20.85 -31.58
C PRO A 268 -14.23 19.54 -31.67
N HIS A 269 -13.11 19.51 -32.39
CA HIS A 269 -12.26 18.34 -32.55
C HIS A 269 -11.17 18.32 -31.47
N LEU A 270 -11.02 17.19 -30.75
CA LEU A 270 -9.97 17.05 -29.71
C LEU A 270 -8.53 16.97 -30.26
N LEU A 271 -8.33 17.07 -31.59
CA LEU A 271 -7.05 17.22 -32.27
C LEU A 271 -7.20 18.15 -33.52
N PRO A 272 -6.25 19.06 -33.78
CA PRO A 272 -6.17 19.80 -35.03
C PRO A 272 -5.83 18.92 -36.25
N ARG A 273 -6.30 19.31 -37.44
CA ARG A 273 -6.11 18.57 -38.70
C ARG A 273 -4.65 18.36 -39.13
N HIS A 274 -3.70 19.12 -38.59
CA HIS A 274 -2.27 18.95 -38.89
C HIS A 274 -1.63 17.74 -38.16
N PHE A 275 -2.38 17.01 -37.33
CA PHE A 275 -1.92 15.77 -36.68
C PHE A 275 -2.45 14.49 -37.35
N GLU A 276 -2.85 14.51 -38.62
CA GLU A 276 -3.20 13.31 -39.40
C GLU A 276 -2.19 13.08 -40.54
N PRO A 277 -1.50 11.92 -40.61
CA PRO A 277 -0.71 11.54 -41.77
C PRO A 277 -1.62 11.05 -42.91
N ASP A 278 -1.14 11.22 -44.14
CA ASP A 278 -1.84 11.04 -45.42
C ASP A 278 -3.01 10.03 -45.49
N GLN A 279 -4.20 10.54 -45.80
CA GLN A 279 -5.20 9.80 -46.59
C GLN A 279 -5.58 10.60 -47.84
N GLN A 280 -4.89 10.33 -48.95
CA GLN A 280 -5.39 10.69 -50.27
C GLN A 280 -6.50 9.72 -50.68
N MET A 281 -7.77 10.16 -50.64
CA MET A 281 -8.77 9.60 -51.55
C MET A 281 -9.95 10.55 -51.78
N ALA A 282 -10.44 10.57 -53.02
CA ALA A 282 -11.71 11.13 -53.48
C ALA A 282 -12.05 12.58 -53.08
N MET A 283 -11.87 13.49 -54.05
CA MET A 283 -12.73 14.67 -54.22
C MET A 283 -14.23 14.31 -54.07
N TRP A 284 -15.06 15.27 -53.67
CA TRP A 284 -16.26 15.63 -54.44
C TRP A 284 -16.55 17.14 -54.32
N SER A 285 -16.75 17.77 -55.48
CA SER A 285 -17.58 18.96 -55.73
C SER A 285 -17.46 20.21 -54.83
N ARG A 286 -16.67 21.20 -55.30
CA ARG A 286 -16.97 22.63 -55.03
C ARG A 286 -18.05 23.12 -56.02
N SER A 287 -18.90 24.05 -55.58
CA SER A 287 -19.65 24.99 -56.43
C SER A 287 -19.81 26.33 -55.69
N PRO A 288 -19.84 27.51 -56.35
CA PRO A 288 -19.34 28.74 -55.70
C PRO A 288 -20.31 29.94 -55.69
N THR A 289 -19.78 31.08 -55.21
CA THR A 289 -20.22 32.47 -55.44
C THR A 289 -21.59 32.94 -54.94
N GLN A 290 -21.55 33.94 -54.06
CA GLN A 290 -22.05 35.28 -54.43
C GLN A 290 -21.27 36.39 -53.70
N MET A 291 -21.02 37.49 -54.40
CA MET A 291 -20.55 38.75 -53.82
C MET A 291 -21.77 39.67 -53.62
N HIS A 292 -21.81 40.51 -52.57
CA HIS A 292 -21.57 41.96 -52.77
C HIS A 292 -21.72 42.85 -51.52
N GLN A 293 -21.07 44.02 -51.68
CA GLN A 293 -21.39 45.35 -51.16
C GLN A 293 -21.05 45.75 -49.71
N ARG A 294 -20.55 47.00 -49.67
CA ARG A 294 -20.12 47.79 -48.52
C ARG A 294 -21.33 48.46 -47.86
N GLY A 295 -21.16 48.85 -46.60
CA GLY A 295 -21.09 50.30 -46.34
C GLY A 295 -21.96 50.87 -45.22
N HIS A 296 -21.28 51.51 -44.24
CA HIS A 296 -21.79 52.59 -43.38
C HIS A 296 -22.88 52.20 -42.35
N SER A 297 -23.00 52.80 -41.16
CA SER A 297 -22.09 53.70 -40.43
C SER A 297 -22.38 53.71 -38.91
N ARG A 298 -21.39 54.15 -38.13
CA ARG A 298 -21.43 54.54 -36.70
C ARG A 298 -22.59 55.51 -36.34
N PRO A 299 -22.87 55.77 -35.04
CA PRO A 299 -22.61 54.99 -33.82
C PRO A 299 -23.83 54.93 -32.85
N SER A 300 -23.72 54.12 -31.78
CA SER A 300 -24.21 54.55 -30.46
C SER A 300 -23.40 53.87 -29.35
N SER A 301 -23.33 54.54 -28.19
CA SER A 301 -22.58 54.11 -27.01
C SER A 301 -23.52 53.81 -25.85
N GLN A 302 -23.52 52.57 -25.37
CA GLN A 302 -23.98 52.20 -24.04
C GLN A 302 -23.35 50.85 -23.68
N PHE A 303 -22.74 50.76 -22.48
CA PHE A 303 -22.17 49.52 -21.97
C PHE A 303 -23.28 48.56 -21.49
N PRO A 304 -23.28 47.29 -21.93
CA PRO A 304 -23.85 46.19 -21.17
C PRO A 304 -22.71 45.49 -20.42
N SER A 305 -22.70 45.58 -19.10
CA SER A 305 -21.70 44.94 -18.23
C SER A 305 -21.70 43.42 -18.38
N ARG A 306 -20.60 42.83 -18.85
CA ARG A 306 -20.40 41.37 -18.92
C ARG A 306 -19.44 40.84 -17.83
N PHE A 307 -19.78 41.12 -16.57
CA PHE A 307 -19.42 40.22 -15.48
C PHE A 307 -20.68 39.46 -15.08
N ALA A 308 -20.75 38.17 -15.42
CA ALA A 308 -21.82 37.30 -14.96
C ALA A 308 -21.64 37.07 -13.44
N SER A 309 -22.56 37.62 -12.64
CA SER A 309 -22.49 37.52 -11.19
C SER A 309 -22.81 36.09 -10.74
N LEU A 310 -21.78 35.29 -10.43
CA LEU A 310 -21.92 33.99 -9.78
C LEU A 310 -22.21 34.15 -8.27
N ALA A 311 -23.28 34.90 -7.97
CA ALA A 311 -23.96 34.84 -6.68
C ALA A 311 -24.94 33.65 -6.68
N PRO A 312 -25.08 32.90 -5.57
CA PRO A 312 -25.96 31.74 -5.52
C PRO A 312 -27.41 32.17 -5.21
N ASP A 313 -28.20 32.54 -6.23
CA ASP A 313 -29.54 33.11 -5.95
C ASP A 313 -30.70 32.74 -6.88
N MET A 314 -31.88 32.84 -6.26
CA MET A 314 -33.28 32.75 -6.72
C MET A 314 -33.73 31.74 -7.79
N ARG A 315 -34.76 30.97 -7.39
CA ARG A 315 -35.63 30.17 -8.28
C ARG A 315 -36.63 31.09 -9.00
N ASP A 316 -36.36 31.49 -10.24
CA ASP A 316 -37.42 32.08 -11.08
C ASP A 316 -38.40 31.02 -11.57
N SER A 317 -39.69 31.35 -11.52
CA SER A 317 -40.81 30.46 -11.86
C SER A 317 -41.75 31.17 -12.84
N LEU A 318 -41.87 30.72 -14.09
CA LEU A 318 -42.85 31.29 -15.04
C LEU A 318 -43.13 30.44 -16.30
N ASP A 319 -43.49 29.16 -16.15
CA ASP A 319 -44.26 28.40 -17.18
C ASP A 319 -45.18 27.36 -16.48
N PRO A 320 -46.51 27.35 -16.70
CA PRO A 320 -47.42 26.46 -15.96
C PRO A 320 -47.33 24.96 -16.27
N SER A 321 -46.55 24.56 -17.29
CA SER A 321 -46.64 23.22 -17.89
C SER A 321 -45.53 22.23 -17.50
N SER A 322 -44.38 22.71 -17.03
CA SER A 322 -43.25 21.86 -16.62
C SER A 322 -43.03 21.90 -15.11
N ARG A 323 -43.20 20.75 -14.44
CA ARG A 323 -42.78 20.61 -13.03
C ARG A 323 -41.25 20.58 -12.99
N PRO A 324 -40.58 21.38 -12.14
CA PRO A 324 -39.14 21.28 -11.99
C PRO A 324 -38.76 19.91 -11.42
N HIS A 325 -37.73 19.28 -11.97
CA HIS A 325 -37.15 18.05 -11.43
C HIS A 325 -36.42 18.34 -10.11
N GLU A 326 -37.16 18.49 -9.01
CA GLU A 326 -36.58 18.30 -7.68
C GLU A 326 -36.16 16.82 -7.56
N ALA A 327 -34.89 16.58 -7.21
CA ALA A 327 -34.40 15.23 -6.98
C ALA A 327 -35.23 14.54 -5.87
N PRO A 328 -35.56 13.24 -6.00
CA PRO A 328 -36.50 12.57 -5.08
C PRO A 328 -35.97 12.65 -3.65
N SER A 329 -36.64 13.45 -2.81
CA SER A 329 -36.13 13.75 -1.47
C SER A 329 -36.31 12.54 -0.56
N LEU A 330 -35.23 11.76 -0.34
CA LEU A 330 -35.18 10.61 0.56
C LEU A 330 -35.24 11.04 2.04
N ARG A 331 -36.38 11.63 2.42
CA ARG A 331 -36.74 12.01 3.78
C ARG A 331 -37.12 10.75 4.56
N ILE A 332 -36.19 10.25 5.35
CA ILE A 332 -36.41 9.09 6.22
C ILE A 332 -37.41 9.50 7.32
N SER A 333 -38.50 8.76 7.50
CA SER A 333 -39.48 9.04 8.56
C SER A 333 -38.95 8.61 9.94
N ALA A 334 -39.72 8.89 11.00
CA ALA A 334 -39.40 8.36 12.33
C ALA A 334 -39.60 6.84 12.43
N VAL A 335 -40.50 6.27 11.62
CA VAL A 335 -40.73 4.81 11.56
C VAL A 335 -39.56 4.14 10.86
N ASP A 336 -39.16 4.66 9.70
CA ASP A 336 -38.03 4.15 8.91
C ASP A 336 -36.72 4.20 9.71
N HIS A 337 -36.46 5.30 10.43
CA HIS A 337 -35.27 5.44 11.27
C HIS A 337 -35.18 4.33 12.34
N ASN A 338 -36.31 4.02 12.99
CA ASN A 338 -36.39 2.95 13.97
C ASN A 338 -36.29 1.56 13.33
N ALA A 339 -36.90 1.33 12.17
CA ALA A 339 -36.82 0.06 11.44
C ALA A 339 -35.39 -0.23 10.98
N ILE A 340 -34.74 0.75 10.35
CA ILE A 340 -33.32 0.70 9.95
C ILE A 340 -32.43 0.43 11.17
N LYS A 341 -32.61 1.19 12.26
CA LYS A 341 -31.82 1.00 13.49
C LYS A 341 -31.96 -0.42 14.03
N THR A 342 -33.17 -0.95 14.09
CA THR A 342 -33.45 -2.30 14.59
C THR A 342 -32.70 -3.36 13.78
N ARG A 343 -32.75 -3.27 12.44
CA ARG A 343 -32.01 -4.17 11.53
C ARG A 343 -30.48 -4.04 11.62
N ILE A 344 -29.96 -2.91 12.11
CA ILE A 344 -28.51 -2.71 12.37
C ILE A 344 -28.13 -3.21 13.77
N ASP A 345 -29.00 -3.06 14.76
CA ASP A 345 -28.78 -3.56 16.13
C ASP A 345 -28.68 -5.11 16.17
N GLU A 346 -29.24 -5.84 15.19
CA GLU A 346 -29.01 -7.27 14.94
C GLU A 346 -27.54 -7.65 14.71
N TYR A 347 -26.71 -6.70 14.27
CA TYR A 347 -25.27 -6.87 14.01
C TYR A 347 -24.40 -6.28 15.13
N SER A 348 -24.99 -5.91 16.27
CA SER A 348 -24.29 -5.36 17.45
C SER A 348 -23.17 -6.25 18.02
N SER A 349 -23.10 -7.53 17.65
CA SER A 349 -22.00 -8.43 17.99
C SER A 349 -20.73 -8.26 17.13
N VAL A 350 -20.84 -7.63 15.95
CA VAL A 350 -19.72 -7.40 15.01
C VAL A 350 -19.42 -5.92 14.77
N LEU A 351 -20.33 -5.01 15.12
CA LEU A 351 -20.12 -3.56 15.03
C LEU A 351 -19.02 -3.08 16.01
N PRO A 352 -18.25 -2.02 15.67
CA PRO A 352 -17.29 -1.41 16.58
C PRO A 352 -17.91 -0.98 17.91
N SER A 353 -17.20 -1.15 19.03
CA SER A 353 -17.71 -0.87 20.39
C SER A 353 -18.03 0.61 20.67
N ASP A 354 -17.55 1.50 19.80
CA ASP A 354 -17.72 2.95 19.80
C ASP A 354 -18.61 3.44 18.64
N PHE A 355 -19.20 2.52 17.86
CA PHE A 355 -20.14 2.87 16.78
C PHE A 355 -21.42 3.51 17.34
N VAL A 356 -21.78 4.67 16.79
CA VAL A 356 -23.02 5.39 17.10
C VAL A 356 -23.84 5.52 15.83
N PHE A 357 -25.00 4.87 15.79
CA PHE A 357 -25.90 4.95 14.63
C PHE A 357 -26.38 6.40 14.40
N PRO A 358 -26.31 6.96 13.17
CA PRO A 358 -26.63 8.37 12.96
C PRO A 358 -28.10 8.73 13.20
N SER A 359 -28.34 10.01 13.53
CA SER A 359 -29.70 10.54 13.65
C SER A 359 -30.41 10.58 12.29
N ARG A 360 -31.75 10.53 12.28
CA ARG A 360 -32.60 10.67 11.08
C ARG A 360 -32.15 11.79 10.12
N HIS A 361 -31.85 12.97 10.67
CA HIS A 361 -31.38 14.13 9.89
C HIS A 361 -29.96 13.95 9.35
N THR A 362 -29.09 13.26 10.10
CA THR A 362 -27.75 12.89 9.64
C THR A 362 -27.81 11.89 8.50
N LEU A 363 -28.70 10.89 8.58
CA LEU A 363 -28.89 9.89 7.52
C LEU A 363 -29.37 10.51 6.20
N THR A 364 -30.49 11.25 6.20
CA THR A 364 -31.01 11.88 4.98
C THR A 364 -29.96 12.76 4.30
N ARG A 365 -29.25 13.59 5.08
CA ARG A 365 -28.15 14.45 4.56
C ARG A 365 -26.97 13.67 3.97
N PHE A 366 -26.69 12.45 4.46
CA PHE A 366 -25.68 11.56 3.88
C PHE A 366 -26.21 10.81 2.65
N LEU A 367 -27.48 10.37 2.62
CA LEU A 367 -28.11 9.84 1.40
C LEU A 367 -28.09 10.88 0.26
N GLU A 368 -28.47 12.12 0.56
CA GLU A 368 -28.34 13.26 -0.35
C GLU A 368 -26.91 13.45 -0.83
N GLY A 369 -25.89 13.23 0.02
CA GLY A 369 -24.47 13.32 -0.33
C GLY A 369 -23.99 12.21 -1.26
N TYR A 370 -24.56 11.01 -1.16
CA TYR A 370 -24.33 9.95 -2.14
C TYR A 370 -24.97 10.29 -3.49
N ILE A 371 -26.20 10.79 -3.48
CA ILE A 371 -26.98 11.13 -4.68
C ILE A 371 -26.38 12.32 -5.43
N SER A 372 -26.18 13.46 -4.76
CA SER A 372 -25.70 14.72 -5.35
C SER A 372 -24.18 14.74 -5.57
N GLY A 373 -23.58 13.61 -5.91
CA GLY A 373 -22.14 13.40 -5.88
C GLY A 373 -21.73 12.08 -6.51
N PHE A 374 -21.39 11.09 -5.68
CA PHE A 374 -20.86 9.81 -6.16
C PHE A 374 -21.74 9.14 -7.23
N HIS A 375 -23.07 9.15 -7.03
CA HIS A 375 -24.01 8.50 -7.94
C HIS A 375 -23.98 9.10 -9.36
N GLU A 376 -23.78 10.42 -9.51
CA GLU A 376 -23.78 11.05 -10.83
C GLU A 376 -22.59 10.64 -11.69
N HIS A 377 -21.43 10.39 -11.06
CA HIS A 377 -20.25 9.89 -11.75
C HIS A 377 -20.36 8.39 -12.08
N LEU A 378 -21.09 7.60 -11.26
CA LEU A 378 -21.12 6.13 -11.33
C LEU A 378 -22.52 5.55 -10.99
N PRO A 379 -23.50 5.64 -11.91
CA PRO A 379 -24.90 5.28 -11.64
C PRO A 379 -25.20 3.79 -11.83
N PHE A 380 -25.09 2.99 -10.74
CA PHE A 380 -25.49 1.57 -10.69
C PHE A 380 -26.64 1.23 -9.71
N LEU A 381 -27.04 2.15 -8.83
CA LEU A 381 -28.26 2.00 -8.01
C LEU A 381 -29.45 2.68 -8.70
N HIS A 382 -30.61 2.02 -8.78
CA HIS A 382 -31.79 2.60 -9.41
C HIS A 382 -32.53 3.51 -8.41
N LEU A 383 -32.23 4.82 -8.44
CA LEU A 383 -32.76 5.77 -7.46
C LEU A 383 -34.30 5.80 -7.33
N PRO A 384 -35.10 5.71 -8.41
CA PRO A 384 -36.57 5.74 -8.28
C PRO A 384 -37.18 4.58 -7.48
N THR A 385 -36.49 3.45 -7.39
CA THR A 385 -36.93 2.27 -6.61
C THR A 385 -36.06 2.03 -5.38
N LEU A 386 -35.27 3.03 -4.95
CA LEU A 386 -34.39 2.90 -3.78
C LEU A 386 -35.13 3.30 -2.50
N ALA A 387 -35.59 2.31 -1.73
CA ALA A 387 -36.21 2.49 -0.42
C ALA A 387 -35.20 2.29 0.73
N PRO A 388 -34.72 3.35 1.41
CA PRO A 388 -33.68 3.20 2.45
C PRO A 388 -34.10 2.36 3.66
N ALA A 389 -35.41 2.22 3.89
CA ALA A 389 -35.98 1.38 4.94
C ALA A 389 -35.84 -0.13 4.63
N GLU A 390 -35.65 -0.50 3.36
CA GLU A 390 -35.67 -1.89 2.88
C GLU A 390 -34.26 -2.41 2.56
N LEU A 391 -33.36 -1.55 2.02
CA LEU A 391 -31.96 -1.89 1.69
C LEU A 391 -31.25 -2.72 2.78
N ALA A 392 -30.40 -3.65 2.36
CA ALA A 392 -29.54 -4.44 3.24
C ALA A 392 -28.68 -3.53 4.16
N PRO A 393 -28.50 -3.88 5.45
CA PRO A 393 -27.76 -3.05 6.40
C PRO A 393 -26.34 -2.69 5.95
N GLU A 394 -25.61 -3.60 5.30
CA GLU A 394 -24.28 -3.31 4.76
C GLU A 394 -24.29 -2.28 3.61
N LEU A 395 -25.28 -2.36 2.72
CA LEU A 395 -25.40 -1.46 1.56
C LEU A 395 -25.76 -0.05 2.03
N LEU A 396 -26.72 0.06 2.95
CA LEU A 396 -27.08 1.35 3.54
C LEU A 396 -25.88 1.96 4.27
N LEU A 397 -25.15 1.20 5.09
CA LEU A 397 -23.94 1.70 5.77
C LEU A 397 -22.85 2.15 4.77
N ALA A 398 -22.68 1.43 3.65
CA ALA A 398 -21.73 1.80 2.60
C ALA A 398 -22.14 3.08 1.85
N ILE A 399 -23.43 3.23 1.48
CA ILE A 399 -24.00 4.45 0.89
C ILE A 399 -23.77 5.65 1.84
N LEU A 400 -24.06 5.48 3.13
CA LEU A 400 -23.86 6.52 4.14
C LEU A 400 -22.38 6.86 4.34
N ALA A 401 -21.48 5.87 4.26
CA ALA A 401 -20.02 6.09 4.35
C ALA A 401 -19.50 6.95 3.18
N VAL A 402 -19.95 6.67 1.95
CA VAL A 402 -19.68 7.50 0.77
C VAL A 402 -20.26 8.90 0.96
N GLY A 403 -21.56 8.97 1.30
CA GLY A 403 -22.30 10.21 1.45
C GLY A 403 -21.75 11.15 2.52
N ALA A 404 -21.12 10.61 3.58
CA ALA A 404 -20.41 11.39 4.58
C ALA A 404 -19.12 12.04 4.03
N GLN A 405 -18.39 11.37 3.12
CA GLN A 405 -17.24 12.01 2.43
C GLN A 405 -17.70 13.16 1.53
N TYR A 406 -18.79 12.96 0.78
CA TYR A 406 -19.46 14.00 -0.04
C TYR A 406 -20.24 15.05 0.78
N ARG A 407 -20.09 15.03 2.11
CA ARG A 407 -20.48 16.10 3.05
C ARG A 407 -19.30 16.52 3.95
N PHE A 408 -18.07 16.21 3.54
CA PHE A 408 -16.79 16.55 4.20
C PHE A 408 -16.66 16.08 5.66
N GLU A 409 -17.41 15.04 6.04
CA GLU A 409 -17.45 14.46 7.38
C GLU A 409 -16.63 13.16 7.46
N SER A 410 -15.38 13.20 6.97
CA SER A 410 -14.53 12.02 6.76
C SER A 410 -14.38 11.11 7.97
N ASN A 411 -14.30 11.65 9.19
CA ASN A 411 -14.27 10.85 10.43
C ASN A 411 -15.53 9.98 10.62
N ARG A 412 -16.71 10.50 10.28
CA ARG A 412 -17.97 9.72 10.29
C ARG A 412 -18.06 8.79 9.09
N GLY A 413 -17.58 9.21 7.92
CA GLY A 413 -17.44 8.35 6.75
C GLY A 413 -16.60 7.11 7.05
N TYR A 414 -15.48 7.27 7.76
CA TYR A 414 -14.61 6.16 8.18
C TYR A 414 -15.25 5.29 9.27
N ALA A 415 -15.98 5.85 10.24
CA ALA A 415 -16.73 5.06 11.23
C ALA A 415 -17.85 4.21 10.58
N LEU A 416 -18.60 4.81 9.64
CA LEU A 416 -19.61 4.11 8.83
C LEU A 416 -18.99 3.07 7.89
N TRP A 417 -17.79 3.33 7.37
CA TRP A 417 -17.03 2.41 6.53
C TRP A 417 -16.61 1.14 7.31
N TYR A 418 -16.05 1.29 8.51
CA TYR A 418 -15.70 0.13 9.35
C TYR A 418 -16.93 -0.67 9.78
N ALA A 419 -18.04 0.01 10.11
CA ALA A 419 -19.32 -0.66 10.40
C ALA A 419 -19.85 -1.42 9.18
N GLY A 420 -19.90 -0.79 8.00
CA GLY A 420 -20.34 -1.41 6.76
C GLY A 420 -19.47 -2.61 6.36
N LYS A 421 -18.14 -2.51 6.49
CA LYS A 421 -17.22 -3.64 6.28
C LYS A 421 -17.52 -4.78 7.25
N ALA A 422 -17.71 -4.50 8.54
CA ALA A 422 -17.98 -5.54 9.53
C ALA A 422 -19.29 -6.30 9.23
N VAL A 423 -20.37 -5.57 8.89
CA VAL A 423 -21.65 -6.17 8.51
C VAL A 423 -21.53 -6.96 7.20
N ALA A 424 -20.92 -6.40 6.15
CA ALA A 424 -20.71 -7.09 4.88
C ALA A 424 -19.91 -8.40 5.04
N THR A 425 -18.86 -8.37 5.86
CA THR A 425 -18.02 -9.55 6.14
C THR A 425 -18.82 -10.63 6.87
N GLU A 426 -19.63 -10.24 7.87
CA GLU A 426 -20.52 -11.16 8.60
C GLU A 426 -21.61 -11.74 7.70
N GLN A 427 -22.16 -10.96 6.75
CA GLN A 427 -23.16 -11.41 5.78
C GLN A 427 -22.58 -12.46 4.82
N ILE A 428 -21.39 -12.22 4.26
CA ILE A 428 -20.65 -13.20 3.44
C ILE A 428 -20.39 -14.48 4.26
N ARG A 429 -19.92 -14.34 5.50
CA ARG A 429 -19.70 -15.48 6.41
C ARG A 429 -20.99 -16.28 6.68
N ARG A 430 -22.14 -15.60 6.85
CA ARG A 430 -23.46 -16.26 7.01
C ARG A 430 -23.84 -17.08 5.79
N ARG A 431 -23.68 -16.54 4.57
CA ARG A 431 -23.95 -17.28 3.32
C ARG A 431 -23.13 -18.54 3.19
N HIS A 432 -21.81 -18.42 3.35
CA HIS A 432 -20.89 -19.56 3.26
C HIS A 432 -21.22 -20.63 4.32
N SER A 433 -21.64 -20.22 5.52
CA SER A 433 -22.10 -21.15 6.56
C SER A 433 -23.37 -21.90 6.14
N SER A 434 -24.35 -21.22 5.55
CA SER A 434 -25.59 -21.85 5.06
C SER A 434 -25.33 -22.83 3.90
N GLU A 435 -24.42 -22.50 3.00
CA GLU A 435 -24.02 -23.35 1.88
C GLU A 435 -23.24 -24.59 2.37
N LEU A 436 -22.31 -24.42 3.31
CA LEU A 436 -21.66 -25.54 3.99
C LEU A 436 -22.66 -26.43 4.74
N HIS A 437 -23.69 -25.87 5.39
CA HIS A 437 -24.75 -26.65 6.02
C HIS A 437 -25.64 -27.40 5.02
N ALA A 438 -25.74 -26.95 3.77
CA ALA A 438 -26.42 -27.69 2.70
C ALA A 438 -25.57 -28.83 2.09
N LEU A 439 -24.24 -28.72 2.18
CA LEU A 439 -23.28 -29.75 1.75
C LEU A 439 -23.02 -30.82 2.83
N LEU A 440 -23.18 -30.48 4.10
CA LEU A 440 -23.00 -31.43 5.21
C LEU A 440 -24.16 -32.42 5.31
N PRO A 441 -23.90 -33.73 5.50
CA PRO A 441 -24.97 -34.71 5.66
C PRO A 441 -25.79 -34.40 6.92
N THR A 442 -27.12 -34.32 6.77
CA THR A 442 -28.02 -34.03 7.91
C THR A 442 -27.94 -35.14 8.97
N ALA A 443 -28.20 -34.80 10.23
CA ALA A 443 -28.10 -35.75 11.35
C ALA A 443 -28.92 -37.05 11.17
N ALA A 444 -29.98 -37.02 10.34
CA ALA A 444 -30.74 -38.21 9.96
C ALA A 444 -29.90 -39.26 9.18
N SER A 445 -28.97 -38.82 8.34
CA SER A 445 -28.09 -39.70 7.55
C SER A 445 -26.97 -40.37 8.36
N TYR A 446 -26.74 -39.93 9.60
CA TYR A 446 -25.85 -40.58 10.57
C TYR A 446 -26.60 -41.50 11.56
N SER A 447 -27.92 -41.69 11.41
CA SER A 447 -28.72 -42.52 12.32
C SER A 447 -28.72 -44.01 11.91
N PRO A 448 -28.23 -44.94 12.76
CA PRO A 448 -28.16 -46.37 12.41
C PRO A 448 -29.52 -47.07 12.26
N HIS A 449 -30.63 -46.40 12.58
CA HIS A 449 -31.98 -46.98 12.63
C HIS A 449 -32.93 -46.43 11.54
N SER A 450 -32.42 -45.69 10.55
CA SER A 450 -33.25 -45.16 9.45
C SER A 450 -33.55 -46.24 8.39
N THR A 451 -34.44 -47.18 8.70
CA THR A 451 -34.85 -48.29 7.81
C THR A 451 -35.80 -47.84 6.68
N ARG A 452 -35.46 -46.75 5.97
CA ARG A 452 -36.20 -46.26 4.80
C ARG A 452 -35.21 -46.04 3.64
N PRO A 453 -35.41 -46.67 2.46
CA PRO A 453 -34.49 -46.48 1.34
C PRO A 453 -34.59 -45.05 0.81
N SER A 454 -33.49 -44.31 0.81
CA SER A 454 -33.35 -43.09 0.00
C SER A 454 -33.20 -43.51 -1.47
N PRO A 455 -34.03 -43.00 -2.40
CA PRO A 455 -33.97 -43.40 -3.80
C PRO A 455 -32.73 -42.82 -4.51
N SER A 456 -31.93 -43.73 -5.10
CA SER A 456 -31.06 -43.55 -6.27
C SER A 456 -30.36 -42.18 -6.47
N ILE A 457 -29.06 -42.14 -6.21
CA ILE A 457 -28.16 -41.12 -6.78
C ILE A 457 -28.06 -41.35 -8.30
N SER A 458 -28.73 -40.53 -9.11
CA SER A 458 -28.47 -40.41 -10.55
C SER A 458 -29.12 -39.16 -11.16
N TYR A 459 -28.31 -38.24 -11.69
CA TYR A 459 -28.65 -37.18 -12.65
C TYR A 459 -29.90 -36.31 -12.41
N ARG A 460 -29.71 -34.99 -12.22
CA ARG A 460 -29.84 -33.98 -13.31
C ARG A 460 -29.52 -32.53 -12.88
N HIS A 461 -28.87 -31.84 -13.81
CA HIS A 461 -28.77 -30.40 -14.11
C HIS A 461 -29.22 -29.33 -13.10
N SER A 462 -28.38 -28.28 -13.01
CA SER A 462 -28.82 -26.89 -12.78
C SER A 462 -29.93 -26.50 -13.74
N PHE A 463 -31.01 -25.88 -13.24
CA PHE A 463 -31.96 -25.14 -14.07
C PHE A 463 -32.48 -23.90 -13.35
N ALA A 464 -32.81 -22.87 -14.12
CA ALA A 464 -33.24 -21.57 -13.61
C ALA A 464 -34.62 -21.62 -12.93
N SER A 465 -34.87 -20.64 -12.08
CA SER A 465 -36.16 -20.44 -11.40
C SER A 465 -37.28 -20.11 -12.41
N ALA A 466 -38.23 -21.03 -12.56
CA ALA A 466 -39.52 -20.79 -13.20
C ALA A 466 -40.65 -20.98 -12.18
N GLN A 467 -41.77 -20.27 -12.39
CA GLN A 467 -42.87 -20.17 -11.43
C GLN A 467 -43.66 -21.48 -11.28
N SER A 468 -44.03 -21.84 -10.05
CA SER A 468 -45.17 -22.73 -9.78
C SER A 468 -45.70 -22.47 -8.37
N GLU A 469 -46.98 -22.12 -8.27
CA GLU A 469 -47.64 -21.87 -6.98
C GLU A 469 -47.92 -23.19 -6.25
N ARG A 470 -47.73 -23.20 -4.92
CA ARG A 470 -48.35 -24.19 -4.03
C ARG A 470 -48.91 -23.51 -2.78
N PRO A 471 -50.06 -23.98 -2.25
CA PRO A 471 -50.86 -23.22 -1.29
C PRO A 471 -50.22 -23.17 0.10
N ALA A 472 -50.53 -22.08 0.83
CA ALA A 472 -50.03 -21.84 2.17
C ALA A 472 -50.48 -22.93 3.17
N THR A 473 -49.53 -23.41 3.97
CA THR A 473 -49.79 -24.18 5.19
C THR A 473 -49.11 -23.49 6.38
N GLN A 474 -49.77 -23.58 7.53
CA GLN A 474 -49.76 -22.59 8.64
C GLN A 474 -48.39 -22.21 9.23
N ASP A 475 -48.32 -20.97 9.71
CA ASP A 475 -47.13 -20.33 10.28
C ASP A 475 -46.49 -21.09 11.46
N THR A 476 -45.22 -21.46 11.29
CA THR A 476 -44.25 -21.49 12.39
C THR A 476 -42.95 -20.80 11.93
N HIS A 477 -42.66 -19.64 12.51
CA HIS A 477 -41.44 -18.83 12.28
C HIS A 477 -41.05 -18.60 10.81
N ARG A 478 -41.58 -17.52 10.20
CA ARG A 478 -40.89 -16.83 9.10
C ARG A 478 -39.56 -16.27 9.62
N GLU A 479 -38.43 -16.72 9.09
CA GLU A 479 -37.20 -15.92 9.13
C GLU A 479 -37.37 -14.72 8.18
N PRO A 480 -37.25 -13.47 8.65
CA PRO A 480 -37.23 -12.32 7.75
C PRO A 480 -35.89 -12.28 7.02
N PHE A 481 -35.94 -12.25 5.68
CA PHE A 481 -34.78 -12.15 4.77
C PHE A 481 -33.80 -13.35 4.82
N SER A 482 -34.02 -14.34 3.96
CA SER A 482 -32.97 -15.31 3.63
C SER A 482 -31.77 -14.57 2.99
N PRO A 483 -30.54 -14.74 3.52
CA PRO A 483 -29.36 -14.03 3.01
C PRO A 483 -28.97 -14.46 1.60
N ASN A 484 -29.48 -15.59 1.11
CA ASN A 484 -29.10 -16.22 -0.16
C ASN A 484 -29.99 -15.81 -1.35
N THR A 485 -30.90 -14.85 -1.19
CA THR A 485 -31.68 -14.31 -2.34
C THR A 485 -30.76 -13.55 -3.32
N PRO A 486 -31.01 -13.59 -4.65
CA PRO A 486 -30.18 -12.88 -5.62
C PRO A 486 -30.08 -11.38 -5.36
N GLN A 487 -31.19 -10.76 -4.93
CA GLN A 487 -31.23 -9.35 -4.52
C GLN A 487 -30.27 -9.08 -3.35
N ALA A 488 -30.31 -9.89 -2.28
CA ALA A 488 -29.41 -9.71 -1.14
C ALA A 488 -27.93 -9.92 -1.52
N ARG A 489 -27.61 -10.86 -2.42
CA ARG A 489 -26.23 -11.05 -2.92
C ARG A 489 -25.74 -9.83 -3.71
N LEU A 490 -26.57 -9.33 -4.63
CA LEU A 490 -26.29 -8.09 -5.37
C LEU A 490 -26.08 -6.89 -4.44
N GLU A 491 -26.93 -6.72 -3.42
CA GLU A 491 -26.80 -5.60 -2.48
C GLU A 491 -25.51 -5.68 -1.64
N THR A 492 -25.06 -6.88 -1.23
CA THR A 492 -23.74 -7.03 -0.59
C THR A 492 -22.59 -6.72 -1.56
N ILE A 493 -22.69 -7.10 -2.84
CA ILE A 493 -21.68 -6.74 -3.86
C ILE A 493 -21.63 -5.23 -4.06
N GLN A 494 -22.78 -4.57 -4.11
CA GLN A 494 -22.89 -3.12 -4.16
C GLN A 494 -22.30 -2.46 -2.90
N ALA A 495 -22.51 -3.05 -1.72
CA ALA A 495 -21.90 -2.59 -0.47
C ALA A 495 -20.38 -2.69 -0.51
N VAL A 496 -19.84 -3.86 -0.88
CA VAL A 496 -18.38 -4.09 -0.98
C VAL A 496 -17.76 -3.19 -2.06
N LEU A 497 -18.44 -2.95 -3.19
CA LEU A 497 -18.01 -2.01 -4.23
C LEU A 497 -17.91 -0.56 -3.70
N LEU A 498 -18.90 -0.08 -2.95
CA LEU A 498 -18.86 1.27 -2.36
C LEU A 498 -17.79 1.39 -1.26
N LEU A 499 -17.64 0.37 -0.42
CA LEU A 499 -16.58 0.33 0.60
C LEU A 499 -15.20 0.30 -0.06
N PHE A 500 -15.00 -0.53 -1.08
CA PHE A 500 -13.78 -0.56 -1.88
C PHE A 500 -13.49 0.82 -2.49
N ALA A 501 -14.45 1.44 -3.16
CA ALA A 501 -14.29 2.77 -3.76
C ALA A 501 -13.90 3.87 -2.75
N VAL A 502 -14.52 3.90 -1.55
CA VAL A 502 -14.15 4.87 -0.50
C VAL A 502 -12.76 4.58 0.08
N GLY A 503 -12.45 3.30 0.33
CA GLY A 503 -11.20 2.92 0.96
C GLY A 503 -9.98 3.03 0.05
N LEU A 504 -10.17 2.84 -1.26
CA LEU A 504 -9.14 2.96 -2.30
C LEU A 504 -8.57 4.39 -2.39
N TRP A 505 -9.38 5.41 -2.07
CA TRP A 505 -9.00 6.83 -2.18
C TRP A 505 -8.93 7.57 -0.84
N GLY A 506 -9.60 7.05 0.21
CA GLY A 506 -9.54 7.53 1.60
C GLY A 506 -8.20 7.26 2.29
N ALA A 507 -8.16 7.43 3.62
CA ALA A 507 -6.92 7.41 4.42
C ALA A 507 -6.09 6.11 4.31
N LYS A 508 -4.76 6.24 4.48
CA LYS A 508 -3.76 5.16 4.40
C LYS A 508 -4.10 3.92 5.26
N THR A 509 -4.71 4.13 6.42
CA THR A 509 -5.14 3.06 7.35
C THR A 509 -6.28 2.19 6.81
N ILE A 510 -7.01 2.66 5.80
CA ILE A 510 -8.15 1.97 5.19
C ILE A 510 -7.73 1.34 3.85
N LEU A 511 -6.75 1.91 3.14
CA LEU A 511 -6.27 1.42 1.84
C LEU A 511 -5.89 -0.07 1.86
N GLN A 512 -5.14 -0.53 2.86
CA GLN A 512 -4.77 -1.96 2.96
C GLN A 512 -5.98 -2.88 3.07
N ASP A 513 -6.98 -2.48 3.87
CA ASP A 513 -8.23 -3.23 3.99
C ASP A 513 -9.09 -3.15 2.71
N ALA A 514 -9.04 -2.03 1.98
CA ALA A 514 -9.75 -1.85 0.72
C ALA A 514 -9.17 -2.72 -0.39
N LEU A 515 -7.84 -2.88 -0.45
CA LEU A 515 -7.18 -3.83 -1.33
C LEU A 515 -7.51 -5.29 -0.96
N SER A 516 -7.76 -5.60 0.32
CA SER A 516 -8.31 -6.90 0.71
C SER A 516 -9.75 -7.09 0.22
N LEU A 517 -10.59 -6.04 0.26
CA LEU A 517 -11.96 -6.09 -0.28
C LEU A 517 -11.98 -6.23 -1.82
N GLN A 518 -10.94 -5.75 -2.52
CA GLN A 518 -10.79 -5.89 -3.98
C GLN A 518 -10.87 -7.36 -4.42
N SER A 519 -10.14 -8.25 -3.75
CA SER A 519 -10.16 -9.69 -4.03
C SER A 519 -11.51 -10.33 -3.70
N THR A 520 -12.12 -9.97 -2.57
CA THR A 520 -13.47 -10.45 -2.19
C THR A 520 -14.52 -10.03 -3.23
N LEU A 521 -14.47 -8.79 -3.70
CA LEU A 521 -15.36 -8.26 -4.73
C LEU A 521 -15.21 -9.02 -6.06
N ALA A 522 -13.97 -9.33 -6.46
CA ALA A 522 -13.68 -10.08 -7.69
C ALA A 522 -14.08 -11.57 -7.64
N ILE A 523 -14.29 -12.13 -6.44
CA ILE A 523 -14.87 -13.46 -6.23
C ILE A 523 -16.40 -13.38 -6.35
N LEU A 524 -17.05 -12.54 -5.54
CA LEU A 524 -18.52 -12.40 -5.52
C LEU A 524 -19.11 -12.03 -6.90
N ILE A 525 -18.38 -11.24 -7.69
CA ILE A 525 -18.78 -10.87 -9.06
C ILE A 525 -18.72 -12.06 -10.03
N ARG A 526 -17.77 -12.99 -9.85
CA ARG A 526 -17.69 -14.22 -10.65
C ARG A 526 -18.75 -15.24 -10.23
N GLU A 527 -19.09 -15.30 -8.94
CA GLU A 527 -20.18 -16.13 -8.41
C GLU A 527 -21.56 -15.70 -8.93
N GLU A 528 -21.78 -14.39 -9.11
CA GLU A 528 -22.95 -13.84 -9.81
C GLU A 528 -22.87 -13.96 -11.35
N GLY A 529 -21.80 -14.49 -11.92
CA GLY A 529 -21.62 -14.72 -13.36
C GLY A 529 -21.24 -13.48 -14.20
N LEU A 530 -20.46 -13.70 -15.26
CA LEU A 530 -19.99 -12.66 -16.20
C LEU A 530 -20.49 -12.88 -17.65
N SER A 531 -21.50 -13.72 -17.83
CA SER A 531 -22.10 -14.09 -19.13
C SER A 531 -23.52 -13.59 -19.31
N VAL A 532 -23.94 -13.37 -20.58
CA VAL A 532 -25.34 -13.12 -20.92
C VAL A 532 -26.17 -14.38 -20.70
N GLU A 533 -27.05 -14.34 -19.69
CA GLU A 533 -28.05 -15.38 -19.42
C GLU A 533 -29.45 -15.00 -19.93
N THR A 534 -29.71 -13.72 -20.21
CA THR A 534 -31.01 -13.20 -20.65
C THR A 534 -30.83 -11.92 -21.48
N SER A 535 -31.46 -11.85 -22.65
CA SER A 535 -31.54 -10.63 -23.48
C SER A 535 -32.46 -9.60 -22.82
N GLN A 536 -32.03 -8.34 -22.76
CA GLN A 536 -32.82 -7.25 -22.19
C GLN A 536 -34.04 -6.89 -23.06
N ALA A 537 -34.04 -7.27 -24.34
CA ALA A 537 -35.20 -7.12 -25.23
C ALA A 537 -36.37 -8.05 -24.86
N VAL A 538 -36.09 -9.22 -24.26
CA VAL A 538 -37.12 -10.22 -23.91
C VAL A 538 -37.88 -9.86 -22.63
N LEU A 539 -37.27 -9.13 -21.70
CA LEU A 539 -37.92 -8.73 -20.45
C LEU A 539 -39.05 -7.73 -20.70
N THR A 540 -40.28 -8.04 -20.31
CA THR A 540 -41.42 -7.11 -20.31
C THR A 540 -41.74 -6.54 -18.92
N ASP A 541 -41.25 -7.17 -17.86
CA ASP A 541 -41.32 -6.68 -16.48
C ASP A 541 -40.24 -5.61 -16.21
N TRP A 542 -40.67 -4.47 -15.67
CA TRP A 542 -39.81 -3.35 -15.26
C TRP A 542 -38.92 -3.73 -14.08
N ASP A 543 -39.44 -4.45 -13.08
CA ASP A 543 -38.68 -4.77 -11.88
C ASP A 543 -37.59 -5.83 -12.17
N ALA A 544 -37.88 -6.82 -13.01
CA ALA A 544 -36.87 -7.74 -13.54
C ALA A 544 -35.81 -7.02 -14.39
N TRP A 545 -36.21 -6.06 -15.23
CA TRP A 545 -35.26 -5.26 -16.00
C TRP A 545 -34.36 -4.41 -15.09
N ILE A 546 -34.93 -3.74 -14.08
CA ILE A 546 -34.15 -2.98 -13.08
C ILE A 546 -33.15 -3.90 -12.39
N ARG A 547 -33.54 -5.09 -11.92
CA ARG A 547 -32.62 -6.03 -11.25
C ARG A 547 -31.48 -6.47 -12.18
N LEU A 548 -31.77 -6.85 -13.43
CA LEU A 548 -30.76 -7.27 -14.39
C LEU A 548 -29.79 -6.14 -14.76
N GLU A 549 -30.31 -4.95 -15.05
CA GLU A 549 -29.49 -3.79 -15.42
C GLU A 549 -28.73 -3.22 -14.19
N SER A 550 -29.27 -3.34 -12.97
CA SER A 550 -28.54 -3.07 -11.72
C SER A 550 -27.33 -3.99 -11.56
N ALA A 551 -27.53 -5.29 -11.74
CA ALA A 551 -26.44 -6.28 -11.68
C ALA A 551 -25.38 -6.00 -12.75
N ASN A 552 -25.81 -5.76 -13.99
CA ASN A 552 -24.95 -5.41 -15.12
C ASN A 552 -24.08 -4.18 -14.82
N ARG A 553 -24.70 -3.06 -14.40
CA ARG A 553 -24.01 -1.81 -14.05
C ARG A 553 -23.04 -1.99 -12.87
N THR A 554 -23.43 -2.77 -11.87
CA THR A 554 -22.59 -3.05 -10.69
C THR A 554 -21.31 -3.79 -11.09
N LYS A 555 -21.45 -4.88 -11.88
CA LYS A 555 -20.31 -5.69 -12.37
C LYS A 555 -19.36 -4.86 -13.25
N LEU A 556 -19.91 -4.06 -14.17
CA LEU A 556 -19.12 -3.23 -15.08
C LEU A 556 -18.42 -2.06 -14.39
N ILE A 557 -19.04 -1.42 -13.38
CA ILE A 557 -18.39 -0.35 -12.62
C ILE A 557 -17.30 -0.89 -11.69
N ALA A 558 -17.47 -2.09 -11.12
CA ALA A 558 -16.40 -2.76 -10.38
C ALA A 558 -15.17 -3.07 -11.26
N TYR A 559 -15.39 -3.58 -12.47
CA TYR A 559 -14.33 -3.73 -13.49
C TYR A 559 -13.61 -2.40 -13.79
N CYS A 560 -14.36 -1.30 -13.95
CA CYS A 560 -13.77 0.03 -14.14
C CYS A 560 -12.88 0.45 -12.95
N PHE A 561 -13.28 0.13 -11.70
CA PHE A 561 -12.43 0.38 -10.53
C PHE A 561 -11.18 -0.50 -10.50
N PHE A 562 -11.23 -1.75 -10.95
CA PHE A 562 -10.03 -2.59 -11.06
C PHE A 562 -9.03 -2.00 -12.06
N ASN A 563 -9.48 -1.47 -13.20
CA ASN A 563 -8.60 -0.80 -14.17
C ASN A 563 -8.05 0.53 -13.64
N LEU A 564 -8.80 1.25 -12.80
CA LEU A 564 -8.26 2.40 -12.05
C LEU A 564 -7.17 1.99 -11.05
N CYS A 565 -7.24 0.79 -10.46
CA CYS A 565 -6.16 0.28 -9.59
C CYS A 565 -4.89 -0.02 -10.38
N SER A 566 -5.01 -0.63 -11.56
CA SER A 566 -3.87 -0.82 -12.47
C SER A 566 -3.24 0.52 -12.89
N THR A 567 -4.06 1.55 -13.09
CA THR A 567 -3.57 2.86 -13.54
C THR A 567 -2.94 3.68 -12.40
N ALA A 568 -3.48 3.61 -11.18
CA ALA A 568 -3.01 4.40 -10.03
C ALA A 568 -1.95 3.70 -9.16
N TYR A 569 -1.98 2.37 -9.10
CA TYR A 569 -1.17 1.57 -8.16
C TYR A 569 -0.44 0.39 -8.83
N ASP A 570 -0.53 0.23 -10.16
CA ASP A 570 0.14 -0.84 -10.93
C ASP A 570 -0.31 -2.27 -10.56
N ILE A 571 -1.46 -2.38 -9.90
CA ILE A 571 -2.05 -3.66 -9.50
C ILE A 571 -2.72 -4.32 -10.72
N PRO A 572 -2.38 -5.57 -11.10
CA PRO A 572 -3.01 -6.24 -12.23
C PRO A 572 -4.54 -6.28 -12.13
N PRO A 573 -5.26 -6.11 -13.25
CA PRO A 573 -6.72 -6.04 -13.25
C PRO A 573 -7.34 -7.39 -12.86
N LEU A 574 -8.14 -7.42 -11.79
CA LEU A 574 -8.71 -8.67 -11.26
C LEU A 574 -9.85 -9.28 -12.10
N ILE A 575 -10.33 -8.58 -13.13
CA ILE A 575 -11.26 -9.11 -14.15
C ILE A 575 -10.79 -8.61 -15.52
N LEU A 576 -10.59 -9.54 -16.47
CA LEU A 576 -10.16 -9.24 -17.82
C LEU A 576 -11.36 -8.90 -18.73
N THR A 577 -11.12 -8.08 -19.75
CA THR A 577 -12.12 -7.72 -20.76
C THR A 577 -12.66 -8.95 -21.52
N SER A 578 -11.85 -10.01 -21.63
CA SER A 578 -12.23 -11.31 -22.20
C SER A 578 -13.17 -12.13 -21.31
N GLU A 579 -13.25 -11.86 -20.01
CA GLU A 579 -14.25 -12.48 -19.11
C GLU A 579 -15.62 -11.79 -19.24
N LEU A 580 -15.68 -10.56 -19.75
CA LEU A 580 -16.90 -9.74 -19.81
C LEU A 580 -17.78 -10.04 -21.03
N ASN A 581 -18.43 -11.21 -21.04
CA ASN A 581 -19.58 -11.43 -21.92
C ASN A 581 -20.87 -10.82 -21.32
N LEU A 582 -20.85 -9.51 -21.05
CA LEU A 582 -21.99 -8.73 -20.55
C LEU A 582 -22.45 -7.69 -21.58
N TYR A 583 -23.71 -7.27 -21.54
CA TYR A 583 -24.22 -6.17 -22.37
C TYR A 583 -23.68 -4.81 -21.90
N LEU A 584 -23.32 -3.92 -22.83
CA LEU A 584 -23.02 -2.53 -22.49
C LEU A 584 -24.30 -1.82 -22.00
N PRO A 585 -24.25 -0.97 -20.94
CA PRO A 585 -25.45 -0.47 -20.28
C PRO A 585 -26.33 0.40 -21.18
N LEU A 586 -27.65 0.31 -20.99
CA LEU A 586 -28.61 1.05 -21.82
C LEU A 586 -28.61 2.56 -21.53
N ARG A 587 -29.25 3.33 -22.44
CA ARG A 587 -29.31 4.80 -22.37
C ARG A 587 -29.86 5.26 -21.01
N SER A 588 -29.20 6.24 -20.40
CA SER A 588 -29.52 6.74 -19.06
C SER A 588 -30.96 7.27 -18.88
N ARG A 589 -31.71 7.54 -19.97
CA ARG A 589 -33.14 7.90 -19.87
C ARG A 589 -34.02 6.71 -19.46
N LEU A 590 -33.73 5.50 -19.93
CA LEU A 590 -34.43 4.28 -19.51
C LEU A 590 -34.13 3.95 -18.04
N TRP A 591 -32.89 4.20 -17.60
CA TRP A 591 -32.42 4.02 -16.23
C TRP A 591 -32.86 5.13 -15.24
N ARG A 592 -33.52 6.17 -15.74
CA ARG A 592 -34.07 7.28 -14.94
C ARG A 592 -35.61 7.32 -15.00
N ALA A 593 -36.24 6.30 -15.57
CA ALA A 593 -37.69 6.19 -15.57
C ALA A 593 -38.19 6.02 -14.13
N GLU A 594 -39.13 6.87 -13.72
CA GLU A 594 -39.69 6.87 -12.36
C GLU A 594 -40.80 5.83 -12.20
N THR A 595 -41.35 5.33 -13.31
CA THR A 595 -42.42 4.32 -13.33
C THR A 595 -42.25 3.32 -14.48
N ALA A 596 -42.80 2.11 -14.30
CA ALA A 596 -42.87 1.09 -15.35
C ALA A 596 -43.55 1.59 -16.64
N TRP A 597 -44.54 2.48 -16.54
CA TRP A 597 -45.22 3.07 -17.70
C TRP A 597 -44.28 3.99 -18.50
N GLN A 598 -43.59 4.91 -17.82
CA GLN A 598 -42.62 5.81 -18.45
C GLN A 598 -41.44 5.02 -19.06
N TRP A 599 -41.00 3.95 -18.40
CA TRP A 599 -39.99 3.04 -18.95
C TRP A 599 -40.46 2.40 -20.25
N GLN A 600 -41.69 1.87 -20.29
CA GLN A 600 -42.28 1.23 -21.47
C GLN A 600 -42.42 2.21 -22.65
N GLU A 601 -42.89 3.44 -22.40
CA GLU A 601 -42.97 4.52 -23.40
C GLU A 601 -41.58 4.94 -23.92
N LEU A 602 -40.63 5.17 -23.02
CA LEU A 602 -39.24 5.47 -23.38
C LEU A 602 -38.61 4.31 -24.17
N ARG A 603 -38.97 3.06 -23.89
CA ARG A 603 -38.43 1.88 -24.58
C ARG A 603 -38.96 1.75 -26.01
N GLN A 604 -40.22 2.09 -26.25
CA GLN A 604 -40.78 2.17 -27.62
C GLN A 604 -40.14 3.29 -28.45
N SER A 605 -39.79 4.41 -27.81
CA SER A 605 -39.19 5.58 -28.46
C SER A 605 -37.64 5.60 -28.46
N THR A 606 -36.96 4.59 -27.91
CA THR A 606 -35.48 4.50 -27.87
C THR A 606 -34.98 3.34 -28.73
N PRO A 607 -34.13 3.57 -29.76
CA PRO A 607 -33.44 2.46 -30.42
C PRO A 607 -32.42 1.84 -29.46
N ILE A 608 -32.66 0.59 -29.08
CA ILE A 608 -31.81 -0.25 -28.22
C ILE A 608 -30.65 -0.81 -29.05
N ALA A 609 -29.43 -0.77 -28.49
CA ALA A 609 -28.29 -1.53 -29.00
C ALA A 609 -27.95 -2.65 -28.01
N GLU A 610 -28.38 -3.87 -28.29
CA GLU A 610 -27.95 -5.07 -27.56
C GLU A 610 -26.54 -5.49 -28.02
N ILE A 611 -25.52 -4.80 -27.51
CA ILE A 611 -24.12 -5.01 -27.84
C ILE A 611 -23.33 -5.41 -26.58
N THR A 612 -22.55 -6.48 -26.64
CA THR A 612 -21.71 -6.93 -25.50
C THR A 612 -20.43 -6.11 -25.37
N VAL A 613 -19.77 -6.15 -24.22
CA VAL A 613 -18.45 -5.50 -24.02
C VAL A 613 -17.45 -6.05 -25.04
N HIS A 614 -17.40 -7.38 -25.23
CA HIS A 614 -16.53 -8.02 -26.22
C HIS A 614 -16.79 -7.53 -27.65
N GLU A 615 -18.06 -7.46 -28.08
CA GLU A 615 -18.44 -6.99 -29.42
C GLU A 615 -18.16 -5.49 -29.60
N GLY A 616 -18.50 -4.67 -28.60
CA GLY A 616 -18.21 -3.22 -28.60
C GLY A 616 -16.70 -2.93 -28.61
N PHE A 617 -15.91 -3.73 -27.91
CA PHE A 617 -14.45 -3.64 -27.94
C PHE A 617 -13.89 -4.08 -29.29
N SER A 618 -14.34 -5.22 -29.84
CA SER A 618 -13.89 -5.75 -31.14
C SER A 618 -14.11 -4.78 -32.30
N ARG A 619 -15.22 -4.02 -32.27
CA ARG A 619 -15.55 -2.98 -33.26
C ARG A 619 -14.58 -1.79 -33.26
N LEU A 620 -13.90 -1.50 -32.15
CA LEU A 620 -12.91 -0.41 -32.09
C LEU A 620 -11.71 -0.69 -32.99
N PHE A 621 -11.28 -1.94 -33.06
CA PHE A 621 -10.09 -2.39 -33.79
C PHE A 621 -10.38 -2.74 -35.27
N GLY A 622 -11.55 -2.36 -35.81
CA GLY A 622 -11.87 -2.52 -37.22
C GLY A 622 -12.02 -3.97 -37.72
N ARG A 623 -11.92 -4.98 -36.84
CA ARG A 623 -12.02 -6.42 -37.16
C ARG A 623 -13.41 -6.84 -37.68
N THR A 624 -14.36 -5.91 -37.65
CA THR A 624 -15.70 -6.00 -38.22
C THR A 624 -15.95 -4.76 -39.09
N ASN A 625 -16.53 -4.90 -40.30
CA ASN A 625 -16.93 -3.79 -41.18
C ASN A 625 -18.09 -2.92 -40.65
N GLN A 626 -18.32 -2.89 -39.32
CA GLN A 626 -19.33 -2.09 -38.66
C GLN A 626 -18.70 -1.30 -37.51
N GLY A 627 -18.87 0.03 -37.51
CA GLY A 627 -18.45 0.86 -36.39
C GLY A 627 -19.29 0.68 -35.13
N LEU A 628 -18.98 1.48 -34.10
CA LEU A 628 -19.76 1.54 -32.87
C LEU A 628 -21.19 2.06 -33.12
N PRO A 629 -22.23 1.43 -32.53
CA PRO A 629 -23.60 1.93 -32.63
C PRO A 629 -23.77 3.35 -32.07
N THR A 630 -24.36 4.25 -32.86
CA THR A 630 -24.66 5.64 -32.45
C THR A 630 -25.53 5.69 -31.18
N SER A 631 -26.43 4.73 -31.02
CA SER A 631 -27.37 4.59 -29.91
C SER A 631 -26.76 4.14 -28.57
N LEU A 632 -25.48 3.74 -28.54
CA LEU A 632 -24.76 3.32 -27.32
C LEU A 632 -24.73 4.44 -26.26
N SER A 633 -24.71 4.07 -24.98
CA SER A 633 -24.76 5.02 -23.86
C SER A 633 -23.41 5.64 -23.49
N SER A 634 -23.44 6.74 -22.73
CA SER A 634 -22.24 7.35 -22.14
C SER A 634 -21.54 6.42 -21.14
N LEU A 635 -22.28 5.61 -20.39
CA LEU A 635 -21.70 4.59 -19.49
C LEU A 635 -21.07 3.44 -20.29
N GLY A 636 -21.66 3.05 -21.43
CA GLY A 636 -21.04 2.12 -22.37
C GLY A 636 -19.72 2.64 -22.94
N HIS A 637 -19.64 3.92 -23.29
CA HIS A 637 -18.38 4.55 -23.71
C HIS A 637 -17.34 4.59 -22.58
N TYR A 638 -17.77 4.91 -21.35
CA TYR A 638 -16.93 4.86 -20.16
C TYR A 638 -16.35 3.46 -19.91
N VAL A 639 -17.14 2.39 -20.08
CA VAL A 639 -16.65 0.99 -20.02
C VAL A 639 -15.66 0.69 -21.16
N LEU A 640 -15.93 1.14 -22.39
CA LEU A 640 -15.04 0.87 -23.54
C LEU A 640 -13.68 1.60 -23.44
N ILE A 641 -13.60 2.82 -22.91
CA ILE A 641 -12.30 3.47 -22.70
C ILE A 641 -11.51 2.79 -21.58
N HIS A 642 -12.19 2.25 -20.55
CA HIS A 642 -11.56 1.38 -19.55
C HIS A 642 -11.01 0.09 -20.15
N ALA A 643 -11.67 -0.49 -21.15
CA ALA A 643 -11.17 -1.65 -21.88
C ALA A 643 -9.93 -1.32 -22.73
N LEU A 644 -9.90 -0.16 -23.40
CA LEU A 644 -8.70 0.31 -24.10
C LEU A 644 -7.52 0.55 -23.14
N ILE A 645 -7.76 1.15 -21.97
CA ILE A 645 -6.73 1.34 -20.93
C ILE A 645 -6.20 -0.02 -20.42
N GLN A 646 -7.09 -0.98 -20.16
CA GLN A 646 -6.68 -2.33 -19.77
C GLN A 646 -5.84 -3.02 -20.85
N HIS A 647 -6.22 -2.85 -22.12
CA HIS A 647 -5.50 -3.44 -23.25
C HIS A 647 -4.10 -2.82 -23.42
N VAL A 648 -3.95 -1.49 -23.28
CA VAL A 648 -2.63 -0.83 -23.26
C VAL A 648 -1.76 -1.33 -22.11
N TYR A 649 -2.34 -1.50 -20.91
CA TYR A 649 -1.61 -2.07 -19.76
C TYR A 649 -1.12 -3.49 -20.05
N LEU A 650 -1.99 -4.37 -20.55
CA LEU A 650 -1.65 -5.76 -20.87
C LEU A 650 -0.60 -5.87 -21.99
N LEU A 651 -0.74 -5.09 -23.07
CA LEU A 651 0.25 -5.02 -24.15
C LEU A 651 1.64 -4.66 -23.64
N LYS A 652 1.76 -3.68 -22.73
CA LYS A 652 3.06 -3.31 -22.15
C LYS A 652 3.64 -4.43 -21.29
N GLN A 653 2.82 -5.07 -20.45
CA GLN A 653 3.28 -6.21 -19.65
C GLN A 653 3.75 -7.40 -20.53
N THR A 654 3.05 -7.72 -21.62
CA THR A 654 3.47 -8.81 -22.52
C THR A 654 4.70 -8.45 -23.35
N SER A 655 4.76 -7.24 -23.92
CA SER A 655 5.87 -6.84 -24.80
C SER A 655 7.17 -6.61 -24.01
N PHE A 656 7.10 -6.15 -22.76
CA PHE A 656 8.28 -5.99 -21.91
C PHE A 656 8.75 -7.31 -21.26
N ALA A 657 7.91 -8.36 -21.25
CA ALA A 657 8.30 -9.71 -20.83
C ALA A 657 8.92 -10.54 -21.98
N ALA A 658 8.67 -10.17 -23.25
CA ALA A 658 9.17 -10.87 -24.43
C ALA A 658 10.51 -10.31 -24.97
N GLY A 659 10.94 -9.13 -24.50
CA GLY A 659 12.22 -8.53 -24.88
C GLY A 659 13.42 -9.21 -24.22
N SER A 660 14.58 -9.16 -24.89
CA SER A 660 15.86 -9.52 -24.27
C SER A 660 16.15 -8.59 -23.10
N PRO A 661 16.75 -9.06 -21.98
CA PRO A 661 17.17 -8.18 -20.87
C PRO A 661 18.25 -7.15 -21.26
N TYR A 662 18.79 -7.23 -22.48
CA TYR A 662 19.71 -6.28 -23.08
C TYR A 662 19.06 -5.33 -24.10
N ASP A 663 17.76 -5.46 -24.38
CA ASP A 663 17.08 -4.56 -25.32
C ASP A 663 16.82 -3.20 -24.64
N VAL A 664 17.33 -2.15 -25.28
CA VAL A 664 17.43 -0.81 -24.73
C VAL A 664 16.09 -0.07 -24.73
N GLN A 665 15.17 -0.45 -25.63
CA GLN A 665 13.92 0.29 -25.84
C GLN A 665 12.70 -0.53 -25.41
N ARG A 666 12.27 -0.32 -24.15
CA ARG A 666 10.96 -0.78 -23.65
C ARG A 666 9.82 0.03 -24.28
N THR A 667 9.58 -0.17 -25.57
CA THR A 667 8.51 0.47 -26.34
C THR A 667 7.56 -0.58 -26.91
N LEU A 668 6.27 -0.25 -27.00
CA LEU A 668 5.31 -1.05 -27.77
C LEU A 668 5.68 -1.05 -29.26
N LYS A 669 5.32 -2.12 -30.00
CA LYS A 669 5.62 -2.20 -31.43
C LYS A 669 4.92 -1.07 -32.20
N PRO A 670 5.50 -0.60 -33.32
CA PRO A 670 4.84 0.31 -34.24
C PRO A 670 3.39 -0.09 -34.59
N GLU A 671 3.17 -1.37 -34.86
CA GLU A 671 1.89 -1.97 -35.20
C GLU A 671 0.88 -1.89 -34.03
N ASP A 672 1.26 -2.40 -32.84
CA ASP A 672 0.43 -2.34 -31.63
C ASP A 672 -0.02 -0.90 -31.31
N VAL A 673 0.92 0.06 -31.44
CA VAL A 673 0.66 1.47 -31.19
C VAL A 673 -0.33 2.05 -32.20
N GLU A 674 -0.26 1.65 -33.46
CA GLU A 674 -1.15 2.11 -34.52
C GLU A 674 -2.56 1.49 -34.43
N GLU A 675 -2.67 0.18 -34.15
CA GLU A 675 -3.97 -0.50 -33.93
C GLU A 675 -4.74 0.17 -32.78
N VAL A 676 -4.06 0.44 -31.66
CA VAL A 676 -4.67 1.13 -30.50
C VAL A 676 -4.91 2.62 -30.76
N THR A 677 -4.03 3.30 -31.50
CA THR A 677 -4.28 4.70 -31.91
C THR A 677 -5.56 4.80 -32.73
N GLN A 678 -5.77 3.88 -33.67
CA GLN A 678 -6.98 3.85 -34.48
C GLN A 678 -8.22 3.50 -33.65
N ALA A 679 -8.11 2.54 -32.72
CA ALA A 679 -9.18 2.21 -31.78
C ALA A 679 -9.60 3.41 -30.90
N LEU A 680 -8.64 4.22 -30.45
CA LEU A 680 -8.91 5.47 -29.73
C LEU A 680 -9.62 6.52 -30.60
N ARG A 681 -9.26 6.66 -31.89
CA ARG A 681 -9.99 7.52 -32.86
C ARG A 681 -11.42 7.04 -33.11
N VAL A 682 -11.65 5.73 -33.25
CA VAL A 682 -13.00 5.15 -33.44
C VAL A 682 -13.87 5.36 -32.20
N TRP A 683 -13.30 5.23 -31.00
CA TRP A 683 -13.98 5.60 -29.75
C TRP A 683 -14.31 7.09 -29.71
N GLN A 684 -13.34 7.95 -30.00
CA GLN A 684 -13.46 9.41 -29.93
C GLN A 684 -14.52 9.94 -30.91
N THR A 685 -14.48 9.52 -32.17
CA THR A 685 -15.46 9.96 -33.20
C THR A 685 -16.89 9.50 -32.86
N SER A 686 -17.08 8.28 -32.36
CA SER A 686 -18.39 7.81 -31.87
C SER A 686 -18.88 8.57 -30.63
N PHE A 687 -17.95 9.03 -29.79
CA PHE A 687 -18.23 9.87 -28.62
C PHE A 687 -18.62 11.30 -29.01
N GLU A 688 -17.81 11.98 -29.82
CA GLU A 688 -18.07 13.33 -30.34
C GLU A 688 -19.40 13.40 -31.11
N HIS A 689 -19.68 12.42 -31.98
CA HIS A 689 -20.93 12.36 -32.76
C HIS A 689 -22.18 12.28 -31.87
N ARG A 690 -22.13 11.53 -30.76
CA ARG A 690 -23.21 11.52 -29.76
C ARG A 690 -23.39 12.87 -29.07
N HIS A 691 -22.30 13.58 -28.79
CA HIS A 691 -22.39 14.90 -28.16
C HIS A 691 -23.05 15.92 -29.09
N GLN A 692 -22.75 15.86 -30.39
CA GLN A 692 -23.42 16.65 -31.43
C GLN A 692 -24.91 16.28 -31.55
N LEU A 693 -25.25 14.99 -31.59
CA LEU A 693 -26.65 14.53 -31.59
C LEU A 693 -27.43 14.99 -30.35
N LYS A 694 -26.83 14.88 -29.15
CA LYS A 694 -27.47 15.32 -27.90
C LYS A 694 -27.72 16.84 -27.88
N ALA A 695 -26.82 17.64 -28.48
CA ALA A 695 -27.04 19.08 -28.64
C ALA A 695 -28.24 19.35 -29.57
N ALA A 696 -28.30 18.67 -30.72
CA ALA A 696 -29.41 18.78 -31.67
C ALA A 696 -30.77 18.31 -31.08
N GLU A 697 -30.78 17.24 -30.27
CA GLU A 697 -31.97 16.77 -29.54
C GLU A 697 -32.49 17.77 -28.48
N SER A 698 -31.71 18.79 -28.08
CA SER A 698 -32.02 19.65 -26.92
C SER A 698 -32.78 20.96 -27.23
N GLY A 699 -32.80 21.40 -28.49
CA GLY A 699 -33.69 22.45 -29.02
C GLY A 699 -33.55 23.89 -28.48
N HIS A 700 -32.78 24.14 -27.43
CA HIS A 700 -32.68 25.44 -26.75
C HIS A 700 -31.38 26.19 -27.06
N SER A 701 -31.43 27.52 -26.98
CA SER A 701 -30.27 28.39 -27.15
C SER A 701 -29.13 28.04 -26.19
N MET A 702 -27.89 28.16 -26.64
CA MET A 702 -26.70 27.75 -25.89
C MET A 702 -26.47 28.63 -24.66
N SER A 703 -26.82 28.10 -23.47
CA SER A 703 -26.15 28.50 -22.23
C SER A 703 -24.75 27.85 -22.19
N ALA A 704 -23.75 28.54 -21.61
CA ALA A 704 -22.38 28.02 -21.56
C ALA A 704 -22.26 26.71 -20.78
N ASP A 705 -23.10 26.51 -19.76
CA ASP A 705 -23.12 25.28 -18.95
C ASP A 705 -23.56 24.04 -19.73
N SER A 706 -24.33 24.21 -20.81
CA SER A 706 -24.81 23.11 -21.68
C SER A 706 -23.67 22.37 -22.40
N LEU A 707 -22.50 22.98 -22.54
CA LEU A 707 -21.30 22.36 -23.15
C LEU A 707 -20.74 21.22 -22.29
N ASN A 708 -20.91 21.30 -20.96
CA ASN A 708 -20.47 20.27 -20.03
C ASN A 708 -21.44 19.08 -20.04
N GLY A 709 -21.21 18.14 -20.97
CA GLY A 709 -21.80 16.82 -20.87
C GLY A 709 -21.51 16.21 -19.49
N GLY A 710 -22.56 16.01 -18.70
CA GLY A 710 -22.42 15.79 -17.26
C GLY A 710 -21.57 14.59 -16.85
N SER A 711 -20.87 14.75 -15.72
CA SER A 711 -20.16 13.78 -14.86
C SER A 711 -19.50 12.58 -15.57
N LEU A 712 -20.28 11.59 -16.04
CA LEU A 712 -19.77 10.46 -16.82
C LEU A 712 -19.01 10.86 -18.10
N THR A 713 -19.49 11.87 -18.82
CA THR A 713 -18.83 12.35 -20.06
C THR A 713 -17.50 13.01 -19.74
N PHE A 714 -17.50 13.94 -18.80
CA PHE A 714 -16.28 14.62 -18.33
C PHE A 714 -15.21 13.62 -17.87
N ASN A 715 -15.61 12.58 -17.14
CA ASN A 715 -14.74 11.48 -16.74
C ASN A 715 -14.22 10.66 -17.94
N ALA A 716 -15.06 10.38 -18.95
CA ALA A 716 -14.66 9.64 -20.13
C ALA A 716 -13.63 10.41 -20.99
N THR A 717 -13.78 11.74 -21.14
CA THR A 717 -12.79 12.58 -21.83
C THR A 717 -11.45 12.63 -21.07
N ALA A 718 -11.47 12.64 -19.73
CA ALA A 718 -10.25 12.52 -18.93
C ALA A 718 -9.55 11.16 -19.14
N LEU A 719 -10.33 10.07 -19.20
CA LEU A 719 -9.80 8.73 -19.48
C LEU A 719 -9.26 8.59 -20.92
N LEU A 720 -9.82 9.29 -21.91
CA LEU A 720 -9.27 9.34 -23.27
C LEU A 720 -7.85 9.95 -23.28
N ARG A 721 -7.66 11.08 -22.60
CA ARG A 721 -6.33 11.71 -22.46
C ARG A 721 -5.37 10.75 -21.74
N LEU A 722 -5.80 10.14 -20.65
CA LEU A 722 -5.01 9.18 -19.89
C LEU A 722 -4.59 7.97 -20.74
N ALA A 723 -5.48 7.45 -21.59
CA ALA A 723 -5.16 6.37 -22.53
C ALA A 723 -4.08 6.78 -23.55
N TYR A 724 -4.15 7.98 -24.13
CA TYR A 724 -3.10 8.50 -25.02
C TYR A 724 -1.76 8.69 -24.30
N ILE A 725 -1.76 9.20 -23.06
CA ILE A 725 -0.53 9.33 -22.25
C ILE A 725 0.10 7.95 -22.01
N ARG A 726 -0.69 6.95 -21.61
CA ARG A 726 -0.19 5.58 -21.35
C ARG A 726 0.19 4.81 -22.61
N LEU A 727 -0.40 5.12 -23.76
CA LEU A 727 0.01 4.53 -25.04
C LEU A 727 1.41 5.02 -25.43
N TYR A 728 1.61 6.34 -25.50
CA TYR A 728 2.83 6.95 -26.04
C TYR A 728 3.95 7.21 -25.02
N THR A 729 3.77 6.89 -23.74
CA THR A 729 4.83 7.04 -22.72
C THR A 729 4.96 5.81 -21.82
N ASP A 730 6.19 5.53 -21.40
CA ASP A 730 6.54 4.42 -20.53
C ASP A 730 6.76 4.86 -19.07
N ILE A 731 6.02 5.93 -18.68
CA ILE A 731 5.91 6.41 -17.30
C ILE A 731 5.28 5.30 -16.44
N PRO A 732 5.96 4.81 -15.37
CA PRO A 732 5.43 3.77 -14.50
C PRO A 732 4.11 4.19 -13.83
N PRO A 733 3.10 3.31 -13.71
CA PRO A 733 1.87 3.63 -12.96
C PRO A 733 2.14 3.84 -11.46
N SER A 734 2.96 2.98 -10.87
CA SER A 734 3.32 2.89 -9.46
C SER A 734 4.28 4.01 -9.00
N ARG A 735 3.77 5.23 -8.83
CA ARG A 735 4.53 6.39 -8.33
C ARG A 735 4.46 6.56 -6.81
N SER A 736 4.54 5.44 -6.08
CA SER A 736 4.40 5.39 -4.61
C SER A 736 3.08 5.97 -4.06
N LEU A 737 2.01 6.06 -4.86
CA LEU A 737 0.72 6.65 -4.44
C LEU A 737 0.05 5.84 -3.32
N GLU A 738 0.36 4.56 -3.18
CA GLU A 738 -0.07 3.70 -2.08
C GLU A 738 0.61 4.05 -0.74
N THR A 739 1.79 4.67 -0.76
CA THR A 739 2.47 5.13 0.46
C THR A 739 1.72 6.26 1.17
N ARG A 740 0.98 7.09 0.42
CA ARG A 740 0.41 8.38 0.87
C ARG A 740 1.42 9.32 1.56
N ASP A 741 2.70 9.18 1.21
CA ASP A 741 3.79 10.02 1.67
C ASP A 741 4.20 10.95 0.53
N THR A 742 4.00 12.26 0.71
CA THR A 742 4.19 13.26 -0.35
C THR A 742 5.64 13.38 -0.78
N MET A 743 6.60 13.10 0.11
CA MET A 743 8.03 13.16 -0.20
C MET A 743 8.50 11.91 -0.96
N LEU A 744 7.96 10.73 -0.63
CA LEU A 744 8.24 9.52 -1.41
C LEU A 744 7.63 9.61 -2.82
N ILE A 745 6.40 10.12 -2.94
CA ILE A 745 5.76 10.35 -4.25
C ILE A 745 6.54 11.40 -5.04
N ALA A 746 6.87 12.55 -4.46
CA ALA A 746 7.70 13.57 -5.12
C ALA A 746 9.07 13.02 -5.58
N SER A 747 9.71 12.19 -4.77
CA SER A 747 10.96 11.51 -5.13
C SER A 747 10.76 10.50 -6.28
N ALA A 748 9.63 9.81 -6.36
CA ALA A 748 9.29 8.91 -7.47
C ALA A 748 8.98 9.66 -8.77
N LEU A 749 8.29 10.81 -8.69
CA LEU A 749 8.10 11.74 -9.81
C LEU A 749 9.47 12.26 -10.31
N SER A 750 10.36 12.64 -9.39
CA SER A 750 11.72 13.05 -9.72
C SER A 750 12.52 11.93 -10.40
N ALA A 751 12.50 10.71 -9.84
CA ALA A 751 13.26 9.55 -10.33
C ALA A 751 12.67 8.88 -11.60
N THR A 752 11.45 9.24 -12.01
CA THR A 752 10.88 8.81 -13.30
C THR A 752 11.81 9.25 -14.45
N PRO A 753 12.13 8.38 -15.44
CA PRO A 753 13.02 8.74 -16.56
C PRO A 753 12.57 9.96 -17.36
N LEU A 754 13.50 10.55 -18.12
CA LEU A 754 13.17 11.50 -19.18
C LEU A 754 12.50 10.77 -20.35
N LEU A 755 11.76 11.51 -21.18
CA LEU A 755 10.98 10.95 -22.27
C LEU A 755 11.81 10.86 -23.55
N LEU A 756 11.70 9.72 -24.24
CA LEU A 756 12.27 9.53 -25.58
C LEU A 756 11.55 10.42 -26.59
N ARG A 757 12.29 11.32 -27.26
CA ARG A 757 11.74 12.26 -28.24
C ARG A 757 11.30 11.51 -29.50
N SER A 758 10.03 11.68 -29.88
CA SER A 758 9.47 11.12 -31.11
C SER A 758 8.21 11.86 -31.54
N LEU A 759 7.89 11.83 -32.83
CA LEU A 759 6.65 12.42 -33.39
C LEU A 759 5.37 11.83 -32.75
N ARG A 760 5.45 10.61 -32.19
CA ARG A 760 4.35 9.96 -31.46
C ARG A 760 4.07 10.64 -30.12
N LEU A 761 5.11 11.07 -29.41
CA LEU A 761 5.00 11.77 -28.13
C LEU A 761 4.21 13.08 -28.26
N HIS A 762 4.30 13.77 -29.41
CA HIS A 762 3.64 15.05 -29.65
C HIS A 762 2.12 14.98 -29.45
N ARG A 763 1.48 13.83 -29.74
CA ARG A 763 0.03 13.61 -29.50
C ARG A 763 -0.31 13.60 -28.01
N ALA A 764 0.47 12.92 -27.18
CA ALA A 764 0.27 12.89 -25.73
C ALA A 764 0.54 14.26 -25.10
N VAL A 765 1.63 14.92 -25.51
CA VAL A 765 1.96 16.28 -25.08
C VAL A 765 0.82 17.23 -25.44
N PHE A 766 0.33 17.23 -26.68
CA PHE A 766 -0.80 18.07 -27.09
C PHE A 766 -2.05 17.87 -26.21
N GLN A 767 -2.41 16.63 -25.86
CA GLN A 767 -3.54 16.38 -24.94
C GLN A 767 -3.34 16.97 -23.54
N ALA A 768 -2.10 16.99 -23.04
CA ALA A 768 -1.77 17.63 -21.77
C ALA A 768 -1.72 19.17 -21.86
N VAL A 769 -1.21 19.74 -22.98
CA VAL A 769 -1.24 21.21 -23.23
C VAL A 769 -2.69 21.70 -23.40
N HIS A 770 -3.55 20.95 -24.07
CA HIS A 770 -4.99 21.25 -24.16
C HIS A 770 -5.71 21.09 -22.81
N ALA A 771 -5.33 20.12 -21.97
CA ALA A 771 -5.84 20.05 -20.60
C ALA A 771 -5.42 21.27 -19.76
N LEU A 772 -4.19 21.78 -19.98
CA LEU A 772 -3.69 22.98 -19.32
C LEU A 772 -4.42 24.25 -19.80
N SER A 773 -4.68 24.39 -21.11
CA SER A 773 -5.37 25.56 -21.66
C SER A 773 -6.79 25.73 -21.11
N MET A 774 -7.51 24.63 -20.90
CA MET A 774 -8.84 24.66 -20.27
C MET A 774 -8.80 25.11 -18.80
N LEU A 775 -7.70 24.87 -18.08
CA LEU A 775 -7.52 25.30 -16.68
C LEU A 775 -7.12 26.78 -16.58
N VAL A 776 -6.27 27.26 -17.49
CA VAL A 776 -5.88 28.67 -17.57
C VAL A 776 -7.08 29.54 -17.98
N LYS A 777 -7.81 29.17 -19.04
CA LYS A 777 -9.05 29.85 -19.48
C LYS A 777 -10.12 29.92 -18.40
N ALA A 778 -10.24 28.88 -17.57
CA ALA A 778 -11.20 28.86 -16.46
C ALA A 778 -10.71 29.63 -15.22
N GLY A 779 -9.46 30.12 -15.20
CA GLY A 779 -8.80 30.74 -14.06
C GLY A 779 -8.43 29.72 -13.00
N VAL A 780 -7.15 29.36 -12.89
CA VAL A 780 -6.67 28.28 -12.00
C VAL A 780 -7.08 28.49 -10.52
N ASN A 781 -7.01 29.72 -10.01
CA ASN A 781 -7.49 30.06 -8.66
C ASN A 781 -9.00 29.93 -8.48
N TYR A 782 -9.81 30.16 -9.53
CA TYR A 782 -11.25 29.92 -9.49
C TYR A 782 -11.54 28.41 -9.52
N VAL A 783 -10.91 27.65 -10.42
CA VAL A 783 -11.03 26.18 -10.48
C VAL A 783 -10.68 25.54 -9.13
N ALA A 784 -9.56 25.92 -8.52
CA ALA A 784 -9.11 25.41 -7.24
C ALA A 784 -10.13 25.65 -6.09
N ARG A 785 -10.86 26.76 -6.11
CA ARG A 785 -11.74 27.19 -5.00
C ARG A 785 -13.22 26.88 -5.22
N ALA A 786 -13.69 26.89 -6.47
CA ALA A 786 -15.10 26.75 -6.83
C ALA A 786 -15.43 25.43 -7.54
N LYS A 787 -14.45 24.72 -8.12
CA LYS A 787 -14.69 23.51 -8.94
C LYS A 787 -13.95 22.26 -8.48
N SER A 788 -13.02 22.37 -7.54
CA SER A 788 -12.31 21.23 -6.91
C SER A 788 -13.25 20.18 -6.30
N THR A 789 -14.44 20.59 -5.82
CA THR A 789 -15.46 19.71 -5.23
C THR A 789 -16.27 18.90 -6.25
N GLU A 790 -16.31 19.34 -7.51
CA GLU A 790 -17.00 18.66 -8.62
C GLU A 790 -16.08 17.64 -9.33
N TRP A 791 -14.79 17.63 -8.99
CA TRP A 791 -13.79 16.79 -9.65
C TRP A 791 -13.84 15.34 -9.17
N SER A 792 -13.89 14.43 -10.14
CA SER A 792 -13.73 13.00 -9.91
C SER A 792 -12.27 12.61 -9.73
N ILE A 793 -12.04 11.46 -9.09
CA ILE A 793 -10.69 10.91 -8.95
C ILE A 793 -10.04 10.56 -10.30
N GLN A 794 -10.85 10.21 -11.30
CA GLN A 794 -10.40 9.95 -12.68
C GLN A 794 -9.87 11.23 -13.34
N HIS A 795 -10.51 12.37 -13.08
CA HIS A 795 -10.03 13.68 -13.53
C HIS A 795 -8.77 14.11 -12.76
N SER A 796 -8.75 13.90 -11.43
CA SER A 796 -7.55 14.16 -10.60
C SER A 796 -6.34 13.36 -11.06
N LEU A 797 -6.51 12.06 -11.33
CA LEU A 797 -5.47 11.18 -11.88
C LEU A 797 -4.99 11.69 -13.24
N CYS A 798 -5.91 12.03 -14.16
CA CYS A 798 -5.54 12.59 -15.47
C CYS A 798 -4.73 13.88 -15.35
N ASN A 799 -5.11 14.82 -14.48
CA ASN A 799 -4.38 16.09 -14.33
C ASN A 799 -2.99 15.89 -13.70
N PHE A 800 -2.86 14.96 -12.75
CA PHE A 800 -1.57 14.56 -12.18
C PHE A 800 -0.62 13.94 -13.24
N GLU A 801 -1.18 13.18 -14.19
CA GLU A 801 -0.46 12.60 -15.33
C GLU A 801 -0.03 13.66 -16.34
N CYS A 802 -0.92 14.60 -16.69
CA CYS A 802 -0.60 15.74 -17.55
C CYS A 802 0.52 16.61 -16.97
N ALA A 803 0.50 16.86 -15.65
CA ALA A 803 1.55 17.59 -14.94
C ALA A 803 2.92 16.90 -15.04
N LEU A 804 2.98 15.60 -14.77
CA LEU A 804 4.23 14.83 -14.91
C LEU A 804 4.70 14.78 -16.37
N LEU A 805 3.79 14.61 -17.32
CA LEU A 805 4.10 14.53 -18.75
C LEU A 805 4.72 15.83 -19.27
N LEU A 806 4.08 16.99 -19.08
CA LEU A 806 4.63 18.25 -19.55
C LEU A 806 5.93 18.59 -18.83
N ALA A 807 6.04 18.32 -17.52
CA ALA A 807 7.29 18.52 -16.79
C ALA A 807 8.43 17.68 -17.36
N LYS A 808 8.22 16.37 -17.58
CA LYS A 808 9.26 15.49 -18.14
C LYS A 808 9.60 15.81 -19.59
N TRP A 809 8.62 16.24 -20.39
CA TRP A 809 8.86 16.70 -21.77
C TRP A 809 9.67 18.00 -21.81
N LEU A 810 9.35 18.99 -20.97
CA LEU A 810 10.15 20.23 -20.85
C LEU A 810 11.56 19.96 -20.31
N LEU A 811 11.72 18.99 -19.39
CA LEU A 811 13.04 18.54 -18.92
C LEU A 811 13.82 17.79 -20.00
N THR A 812 13.17 16.99 -20.83
CA THR A 812 13.76 16.38 -22.04
C THR A 812 14.25 17.47 -23.01
N LEU A 813 13.47 18.52 -23.27
CA LEU A 813 13.91 19.66 -24.09
C LEU A 813 15.08 20.42 -23.44
N ALA A 814 15.07 20.58 -22.11
CA ALA A 814 16.15 21.21 -21.35
C ALA A 814 17.45 20.38 -21.31
N ALA A 815 17.41 19.11 -21.72
CA ALA A 815 18.55 18.19 -21.74
C ALA A 815 19.21 18.05 -23.12
N ILE A 816 18.66 18.66 -24.18
CA ILE A 816 19.21 18.61 -25.55
C ILE A 816 20.64 19.18 -25.56
N THR A 817 21.59 18.34 -25.94
CA THR A 817 23.00 18.70 -26.14
C THR A 817 23.27 19.13 -27.59
N PRO A 818 24.41 19.79 -27.90
CA PRO A 818 24.80 20.09 -29.28
C PRO A 818 25.03 18.87 -30.19
N SER A 819 25.08 17.66 -29.60
CA SER A 819 25.16 16.38 -30.32
C SER A 819 23.79 15.76 -30.64
N ASP A 820 22.71 16.25 -30.03
CA ASP A 820 21.36 15.74 -30.25
C ASP A 820 20.66 16.44 -31.42
N PRO A 821 19.67 15.82 -32.07
CA PRO A 821 18.84 16.51 -33.06
C PRO A 821 18.15 17.73 -32.40
N PRO A 822 18.07 18.90 -33.07
CA PRO A 822 17.45 20.09 -32.49
C PRO A 822 15.96 19.89 -32.21
N ALA A 823 15.36 20.81 -31.44
CA ALA A 823 13.91 20.85 -31.26
C ALA A 823 13.20 21.04 -32.61
N SER A 824 12.26 20.15 -32.92
CA SER A 824 11.42 20.20 -34.12
C SER A 824 10.51 21.43 -34.13
N LEU A 825 9.94 21.76 -35.30
CA LEU A 825 8.98 22.86 -35.41
C LEU A 825 7.74 22.63 -34.53
N GLU A 826 7.28 21.38 -34.44
CA GLU A 826 6.17 20.98 -33.57
C GLU A 826 6.50 21.15 -32.09
N GLU A 827 7.68 20.71 -31.63
CA GLU A 827 8.12 20.91 -30.24
C GLU A 827 8.24 22.40 -29.89
N LYS A 828 8.73 23.23 -30.82
CA LYS A 828 8.81 24.69 -30.63
C LYS A 828 7.42 25.35 -30.54
N ASN A 829 6.49 24.94 -31.40
CA ASN A 829 5.12 25.45 -31.37
C ASN A 829 4.40 25.05 -30.06
N LEU A 830 4.56 23.80 -29.62
CA LEU A 830 4.04 23.33 -28.33
C LEU A 830 4.67 24.06 -27.13
N LEU A 831 5.97 24.37 -27.20
CA LEU A 831 6.71 25.08 -26.15
C LEU A 831 6.24 26.53 -26.02
N GLU A 832 6.10 27.24 -27.14
CA GLU A 832 5.57 28.61 -27.17
C GLU A 832 4.12 28.66 -26.68
N MET A 833 3.31 27.63 -27.00
CA MET A 833 1.94 27.49 -26.51
C MET A 833 1.90 27.31 -24.98
N VAL A 834 2.77 26.48 -24.40
CA VAL A 834 2.90 26.36 -22.93
C VAL A 834 3.40 27.64 -22.29
N ARG A 835 4.34 28.35 -22.93
CA ARG A 835 4.90 29.62 -22.43
C ARG A 835 3.81 30.70 -22.30
N ARG A 836 3.05 30.96 -23.37
CA ARG A 836 1.96 31.97 -23.38
C ARG A 836 0.92 31.72 -22.29
N MET A 837 0.48 30.47 -22.14
CA MET A 837 -0.48 30.09 -21.11
C MET A 837 0.04 30.25 -19.68
N LEU A 838 1.37 30.27 -19.47
CA LEU A 838 1.97 30.59 -18.17
C LEU A 838 2.14 32.10 -17.97
N ASP A 839 2.42 32.87 -19.03
CA ASP A 839 2.46 34.33 -19.00
C ASP A 839 1.10 34.94 -18.57
N GLU A 840 -0.01 34.26 -18.87
CA GLU A 840 -1.37 34.59 -18.39
C GLU A 840 -1.60 34.32 -16.88
N THR A 841 -0.61 33.81 -16.15
CA THR A 841 -0.76 33.37 -14.74
C THR A 841 0.26 33.99 -13.80
N GLU A 842 0.06 33.81 -12.48
CA GLU A 842 1.04 34.21 -11.46
C GLU A 842 2.37 33.43 -11.49
N PHE A 843 2.50 32.43 -12.39
CA PHE A 843 3.67 31.58 -12.57
C PHE A 843 4.47 31.92 -13.86
N ALA A 844 4.40 33.16 -14.34
CA ALA A 844 4.98 33.63 -15.60
C ALA A 844 6.52 33.45 -15.71
N VAL A 845 6.93 32.73 -16.76
CA VAL A 845 8.28 32.41 -17.26
C VAL A 845 9.00 33.47 -18.13
N PRO A 846 9.81 34.45 -17.65
CA PRO A 846 10.56 35.33 -18.57
C PRO A 846 11.63 34.57 -19.39
N ILE A 847 11.27 34.18 -20.61
CA ILE A 847 12.13 33.48 -21.59
C ILE A 847 12.51 34.43 -22.74
N ASP A 848 13.68 34.20 -23.33
CA ASP A 848 14.20 35.01 -24.44
C ASP A 848 13.56 34.60 -25.79
N PRO A 849 13.04 35.55 -26.60
CA PRO A 849 12.40 35.24 -27.88
C PRO A 849 13.28 34.51 -28.92
N SER A 850 14.60 34.48 -28.73
CA SER A 850 15.56 33.78 -29.62
C SER A 850 15.36 32.26 -29.73
N LEU A 851 14.70 31.62 -28.76
CA LEU A 851 14.30 30.20 -28.85
C LEU A 851 13.07 29.97 -29.75
N SER A 852 12.25 31.01 -29.93
CA SER A 852 10.92 30.98 -30.56
C SER A 852 10.86 31.67 -31.94
N GLY A 853 11.98 32.21 -32.45
CA GLY A 853 12.04 32.93 -33.72
C GLY A 853 13.16 32.45 -34.67
N PRO A 854 13.01 32.63 -35.99
CA PRO A 854 14.01 32.20 -36.97
C PRO A 854 15.19 33.19 -37.09
N GLY A 855 16.12 33.11 -36.14
CA GLY A 855 17.52 33.49 -36.33
C GLY A 855 17.88 34.99 -36.29
N SER A 856 18.68 35.35 -35.29
CA SER A 856 19.71 36.40 -35.45
C SER A 856 20.96 35.99 -34.66
N SER A 857 22.15 36.29 -35.20
CA SER A 857 23.40 35.64 -34.78
C SER A 857 24.41 36.61 -34.17
N SER A 858 24.54 36.61 -32.84
CA SER A 858 25.75 37.05 -32.12
C SER A 858 25.70 36.58 -30.66
N GLY A 859 26.85 36.27 -30.04
CA GLY A 859 26.93 35.90 -28.61
C GLY A 859 27.00 34.40 -28.26
N GLN A 860 27.63 33.56 -29.08
CA GLN A 860 27.84 32.14 -28.74
C GLN A 860 28.88 31.96 -27.61
N MET A 861 28.42 31.82 -26.36
CA MET A 861 28.84 30.73 -25.46
C MET A 861 28.02 30.64 -24.16
N ASP A 862 27.58 31.77 -23.59
CA ASP A 862 26.89 31.76 -22.28
C ASP A 862 25.37 31.45 -22.35
N THR A 863 24.71 31.80 -23.47
CA THR A 863 23.24 31.77 -23.61
C THR A 863 22.59 30.40 -23.39
N ALA A 864 23.16 29.34 -23.96
CA ALA A 864 22.61 27.98 -23.88
C ALA A 864 22.48 27.46 -22.43
N SER A 865 23.35 27.93 -21.51
CA SER A 865 23.26 27.59 -20.09
C SER A 865 22.04 28.22 -19.40
N SER A 866 21.71 29.46 -19.80
CA SER A 866 20.52 30.20 -19.34
C SER A 866 19.24 29.50 -19.81
N ASP A 867 19.25 28.96 -21.02
CA ASP A 867 18.04 28.48 -21.67
C ASP A 867 17.61 27.09 -21.17
N SER A 868 18.57 26.21 -20.85
CA SER A 868 18.27 24.98 -20.09
C SER A 868 17.70 25.30 -18.69
N ALA A 869 18.19 26.34 -18.02
CA ALA A 869 17.68 26.76 -16.72
C ALA A 869 16.24 27.34 -16.82
N LYS A 870 15.97 28.18 -17.82
CA LYS A 870 14.62 28.69 -18.12
C LYS A 870 13.61 27.58 -18.39
N LEU A 871 13.99 26.55 -19.18
CA LEU A 871 13.11 25.40 -19.44
C LEU A 871 12.83 24.56 -18.19
N ARG A 872 13.78 24.45 -17.25
CA ARG A 872 13.56 23.81 -15.93
C ARG A 872 12.64 24.65 -15.04
N GLN A 873 12.78 25.98 -15.06
CA GLN A 873 11.85 26.89 -14.37
C GLN A 873 10.44 26.78 -14.95
N LEU A 874 10.29 26.73 -16.27
CA LEU A 874 9.01 26.51 -16.95
C LEU A 874 8.41 25.15 -16.56
N ALA A 875 9.21 24.08 -16.51
CA ALA A 875 8.77 22.76 -16.06
C ALA A 875 8.24 22.78 -14.62
N SER A 876 8.91 23.52 -13.71
CA SER A 876 8.43 23.72 -12.34
C SER A 876 7.13 24.54 -12.30
N ALA A 877 7.07 25.65 -13.03
CA ALA A 877 5.90 26.52 -13.11
C ALA A 877 4.64 25.76 -13.57
N VAL A 878 4.76 24.91 -14.61
CA VAL A 878 3.69 24.00 -15.05
C VAL A 878 3.23 23.07 -13.92
N VAL A 879 4.16 22.48 -13.15
CA VAL A 879 3.84 21.58 -12.03
C VAL A 879 3.15 22.32 -10.88
N ARG A 880 3.62 23.52 -10.51
CA ARG A 880 3.02 24.34 -9.46
C ARG A 880 1.62 24.83 -9.85
N LEU A 881 1.42 25.23 -11.11
CA LEU A 881 0.12 25.65 -11.63
C LEU A 881 -0.93 24.51 -11.51
N TRP A 882 -0.54 23.26 -11.78
CA TRP A 882 -1.39 22.11 -11.49
C TRP A 882 -1.54 21.82 -9.99
N ALA A 883 -0.47 21.97 -9.19
CA ALA A 883 -0.52 21.79 -7.73
C ALA A 883 -1.55 22.71 -7.06
N GLU A 884 -1.71 23.97 -7.51
CA GLU A 884 -2.76 24.88 -7.03
C GLU A 884 -4.18 24.31 -7.19
N THR A 885 -4.49 23.65 -8.32
CA THR A 885 -5.81 23.01 -8.52
C THR A 885 -6.12 21.92 -7.48
N PHE A 886 -5.07 21.32 -6.90
CA PHE A 886 -5.16 20.28 -5.88
C PHE A 886 -5.16 20.82 -4.43
N LYS A 887 -4.92 22.13 -4.21
CA LYS A 887 -4.99 22.77 -2.87
C LYS A 887 -6.41 23.13 -2.42
N GLY A 888 -7.39 22.94 -3.31
CA GLY A 888 -8.82 23.11 -3.04
C GLY A 888 -9.41 22.14 -2.00
N THR A 889 -10.69 22.34 -1.67
CA THR A 889 -11.44 21.39 -0.86
C THR A 889 -11.80 20.14 -1.67
N HIS A 890 -11.08 19.05 -1.40
CA HIS A 890 -11.26 17.75 -2.09
C HIS A 890 -11.89 16.68 -1.18
N ILE A 891 -12.76 15.86 -1.77
CA ILE A 891 -13.54 14.79 -1.10
C ILE A 891 -12.62 13.67 -0.54
N PHE A 892 -11.55 13.34 -1.27
CA PHE A 892 -10.64 12.24 -0.93
C PHE A 892 -9.23 12.75 -0.61
N ASP A 893 -8.62 12.22 0.46
CA ASP A 893 -7.30 12.65 0.91
C ASP A 893 -6.18 12.37 -0.09
N LEU A 894 -6.32 11.38 -0.98
CA LEU A 894 -5.34 11.15 -2.05
C LEU A 894 -5.16 12.37 -2.96
N VAL A 895 -6.22 13.15 -3.20
CA VAL A 895 -6.14 14.32 -4.11
C VAL A 895 -5.30 15.44 -3.50
N LYS A 896 -5.39 15.62 -2.17
CA LYS A 896 -4.55 16.55 -1.40
C LYS A 896 -3.09 16.08 -1.40
N VAL A 897 -2.87 14.77 -1.25
CA VAL A 897 -1.54 14.14 -1.35
C VAL A 897 -0.94 14.33 -2.75
N MET A 898 -1.72 14.20 -3.82
CA MET A 898 -1.26 14.47 -5.20
C MET A 898 -0.76 15.91 -5.34
N GLY A 899 -1.53 16.91 -4.89
CA GLY A 899 -1.11 18.32 -4.93
C GLY A 899 0.20 18.60 -4.20
N ALA A 900 0.28 18.19 -2.93
CA ALA A 900 1.50 18.37 -2.14
C ALA A 900 2.71 17.56 -2.66
N SER A 901 2.48 16.48 -3.42
CA SER A 901 3.54 15.74 -4.11
C SER A 901 4.03 16.44 -5.38
N LEU A 902 3.14 17.19 -6.06
CA LEU A 902 3.52 18.05 -7.18
C LEU A 902 4.33 19.25 -6.69
N ASP A 903 3.93 19.93 -5.59
CA ASP A 903 4.76 20.99 -4.98
C ASP A 903 6.16 20.47 -4.61
N GLY A 904 6.25 19.32 -3.95
CA GLY A 904 7.52 18.69 -3.58
C GLY A 904 8.36 18.26 -4.79
N TYR A 905 7.74 17.93 -5.92
CA TYR A 905 8.43 17.63 -7.17
C TYR A 905 8.93 18.90 -7.87
N ALA A 906 8.14 19.98 -7.88
CA ALA A 906 8.54 21.30 -8.37
C ALA A 906 9.79 21.83 -7.62
N ASP A 907 9.82 21.71 -6.29
CA ASP A 907 10.97 22.06 -5.46
C ASP A 907 12.26 21.29 -5.87
N LEU A 908 12.13 20.01 -6.23
CA LEU A 908 13.24 19.17 -6.71
C LEU A 908 13.71 19.53 -8.13
N VAL A 909 12.82 20.09 -8.96
CA VAL A 909 13.14 20.57 -10.32
C VAL A 909 13.82 21.94 -10.29
N GLU A 910 13.40 22.85 -9.43
CA GLU A 910 14.01 24.17 -9.24
C GLU A 910 15.38 24.10 -8.53
N LYS A 911 15.54 23.18 -7.57
CA LYS A 911 16.76 23.04 -6.77
C LYS A 911 17.39 21.66 -7.00
N PRO A 912 17.87 21.36 -8.22
CA PRO A 912 18.70 20.18 -8.42
C PRO A 912 19.90 20.29 -7.49
N ARG A 913 20.05 19.31 -6.58
CA ARG A 913 21.12 19.30 -5.56
C ARG A 913 22.45 19.65 -6.22
N GLU A 914 23.11 20.68 -5.70
CA GLU A 914 24.35 21.21 -6.29
C GLU A 914 25.34 20.07 -6.58
N ARG A 915 25.59 19.82 -7.88
CA ARG A 915 26.80 19.12 -8.30
C ARG A 915 27.96 20.00 -7.85
N ARG A 916 28.52 19.70 -6.67
CA ARG A 916 29.73 20.38 -6.15
C ARG A 916 30.74 20.43 -7.29
N SER A 917 31.10 21.63 -7.69
CA SER A 917 32.08 21.86 -8.74
C SER A 917 33.40 21.25 -8.32
N ILE A 918 33.77 20.12 -8.95
CA ILE A 918 35.14 19.63 -8.92
C ILE A 918 35.96 20.69 -9.65
N GLY A 919 36.64 21.53 -8.87
CA GLY A 919 37.41 22.64 -9.39
C GLY A 919 38.48 22.17 -10.35
N ARG A 920 38.75 22.99 -11.38
CA ARG A 920 39.89 22.78 -12.27
C ARG A 920 41.18 22.82 -11.44
N ILE A 921 41.79 21.67 -11.22
CA ILE A 921 43.20 21.58 -10.83
C ILE A 921 43.99 21.43 -12.14
N ALA A 922 45.02 22.24 -12.33
CA ALA A 922 45.89 22.19 -13.48
C ALA A 922 46.72 20.89 -13.49
N PRO A 923 47.20 20.40 -14.65
CA PRO A 923 47.97 19.16 -14.71
C PRO A 923 49.39 19.36 -14.14
N GLU A 924 49.56 19.14 -12.83
CA GLU A 924 50.88 18.94 -12.25
C GLU A 924 51.42 17.56 -12.65
N THR A 925 52.57 17.57 -13.31
CA THR A 925 53.32 16.38 -13.70
C THR A 925 53.99 15.74 -12.47
N GLY A 926 53.48 14.61 -11.99
CA GLY A 926 54.10 13.86 -10.90
C GLY A 926 53.63 12.41 -10.83
N MET A 927 54.53 11.46 -11.06
CA MET A 927 54.27 10.04 -10.79
C MET A 927 54.19 9.79 -9.28
N GLY A 928 53.18 9.04 -8.84
CA GLY A 928 53.08 8.59 -7.46
C GLY A 928 51.81 7.77 -7.21
N HIS A 929 51.93 6.44 -7.17
CA HIS A 929 50.83 5.59 -6.72
C HIS A 929 50.43 5.97 -5.28
N ARG A 930 49.15 6.28 -5.07
CA ARG A 930 48.53 6.37 -3.74
C ARG A 930 47.40 5.37 -3.67
N GLU A 931 47.42 4.54 -2.64
CA GLU A 931 46.36 3.57 -2.36
C GLU A 931 45.05 4.29 -1.99
N ALA A 932 43.92 3.68 -2.35
CA ALA A 932 42.61 4.26 -2.08
C ALA A 932 42.21 4.06 -0.60
N VAL A 933 42.38 5.12 0.20
CA VAL A 933 41.93 5.13 1.60
C VAL A 933 40.40 5.03 1.66
N ALA A 934 39.89 3.96 2.27
CA ALA A 934 38.45 3.69 2.33
C ALA A 934 37.69 4.71 3.20
N MET A 935 36.47 5.08 2.78
CA MET A 935 35.59 5.97 3.55
C MET A 935 34.79 5.18 4.60
N PRO A 936 34.81 5.59 5.89
CA PRO A 936 34.15 4.84 6.98
C PRO A 936 32.62 4.97 6.96
N LEU A 937 31.94 3.93 7.47
CA LEU A 937 30.47 3.87 7.55
C LEU A 937 29.91 4.72 8.72
N ALA A 938 29.63 5.99 8.44
CA ALA A 938 29.17 6.98 9.42
C ALA A 938 27.66 6.87 9.76
N THR A 939 27.28 5.93 10.63
CA THR A 939 25.92 5.77 11.16
C THR A 939 25.72 6.50 12.49
N GLU A 940 24.50 6.50 13.02
CA GLU A 940 24.22 7.05 14.35
C GLU A 940 24.86 6.21 15.48
N LEU A 941 25.05 4.91 15.24
CA LEU A 941 25.74 4.00 16.17
C LEU A 941 27.23 4.35 16.28
N THR A 942 27.92 4.48 15.15
CA THR A 942 29.36 4.84 15.14
C THR A 942 29.58 6.22 15.75
N ARG A 943 28.72 7.20 15.43
CA ARG A 943 28.77 8.56 16.02
C ARG A 943 28.61 8.60 17.54
N ARG A 944 27.55 8.00 18.13
CA ARG A 944 27.30 8.14 19.58
C ARG A 944 28.16 7.23 20.45
N LEU A 945 28.57 6.06 19.95
CA LEU A 945 29.33 5.08 20.73
C LEU A 945 30.85 5.21 20.55
N GLY A 946 31.31 5.97 19.55
CA GLY A 946 32.75 6.14 19.27
C GLY A 946 33.41 4.89 18.67
N ILE A 947 32.62 4.05 17.99
CA ILE A 947 33.10 2.84 17.31
C ILE A 947 33.28 3.12 15.80
N ARG A 948 34.16 2.37 15.14
CA ARG A 948 34.59 2.60 13.75
C ARG A 948 33.61 2.00 12.72
N VAL A 949 33.14 0.78 12.99
CA VAL A 949 32.25 0.01 12.13
C VAL A 949 30.91 -0.21 12.86
N PRO A 950 29.75 -0.11 12.19
CA PRO A 950 28.43 -0.23 12.83
C PRO A 950 28.04 -1.70 13.14
N VAL A 951 28.91 -2.39 13.87
CA VAL A 951 28.83 -3.82 14.21
C VAL A 951 28.97 -4.00 15.72
N VAL A 952 28.06 -4.78 16.31
CA VAL A 952 28.04 -5.12 17.73
C VAL A 952 28.15 -6.63 17.91
N GLN A 953 29.00 -7.08 18.82
CA GLN A 953 28.99 -8.44 19.34
C GLN A 953 28.00 -8.48 20.51
N GLY A 954 26.86 -9.15 20.35
CA GLY A 954 25.82 -9.16 21.37
C GLY A 954 26.22 -9.92 22.64
N GLY A 955 25.52 -9.69 23.74
CA GLY A 955 25.67 -10.51 24.94
C GLY A 955 25.44 -11.99 24.63
N MET A 956 26.43 -12.82 24.91
CA MET A 956 26.44 -14.26 24.66
C MET A 956 26.82 -14.98 25.96
N MET A 957 25.86 -15.72 26.53
CA MET A 957 26.11 -16.50 27.73
C MET A 957 27.23 -17.52 27.46
N HIS A 958 28.10 -17.71 28.46
CA HIS A 958 29.34 -18.51 28.41
C HIS A 958 30.45 -18.03 27.46
N VAL A 959 30.16 -17.24 26.42
CA VAL A 959 31.14 -16.87 25.37
C VAL A 959 31.65 -15.43 25.48
N GLY A 960 30.82 -14.48 25.94
CA GLY A 960 31.17 -13.05 25.99
C GLY A 960 32.11 -12.68 27.16
N THR A 961 33.35 -13.12 27.12
CA THR A 961 34.44 -12.72 28.04
C THR A 961 35.14 -11.44 27.56
N ALA A 962 36.09 -10.94 28.36
CA ALA A 962 36.97 -9.84 27.97
C ALA A 962 37.85 -10.15 26.74
N ASP A 963 38.14 -11.42 26.43
CA ASP A 963 38.95 -11.81 25.28
C ASP A 963 38.25 -11.45 23.97
N LEU A 964 37.04 -11.96 23.77
CA LEU A 964 36.22 -11.66 22.59
C LEU A 964 35.77 -10.20 22.58
N ALA A 965 35.37 -9.63 23.73
CA ALA A 965 34.94 -8.24 23.79
C ALA A 965 36.08 -7.27 23.42
N SER A 966 37.30 -7.50 23.93
CA SER A 966 38.45 -6.65 23.57
C SER A 966 38.87 -6.84 22.11
N ALA A 967 38.82 -8.05 21.57
CA ALA A 967 39.10 -8.32 20.16
C ALA A 967 38.13 -7.59 19.22
N VAL A 968 36.81 -7.63 19.49
CA VAL A 968 35.80 -6.94 18.68
C VAL A 968 35.93 -5.41 18.77
N SER A 969 36.22 -4.87 19.96
CA SER A 969 36.45 -3.43 20.14
C SER A 969 37.75 -2.96 19.51
N ASN A 970 38.84 -3.75 19.57
CA ASN A 970 40.11 -3.46 18.87
C ASN A 970 39.94 -3.50 17.34
N ALA A 971 39.11 -4.41 16.82
CA ALA A 971 38.73 -4.46 15.40
C ALA A 971 37.90 -3.25 14.94
N GLY A 972 37.35 -2.48 15.89
CA GLY A 972 36.59 -1.26 15.67
C GLY A 972 35.06 -1.42 15.68
N GLY A 973 34.54 -2.58 16.07
CA GLY A 973 33.13 -2.75 16.44
C GLY A 973 32.87 -2.38 17.90
N LEU A 974 31.76 -2.85 18.46
CA LEU A 974 31.47 -2.84 19.90
C LEU A 974 31.51 -4.27 20.45
N GLY A 975 32.53 -4.59 21.24
CA GLY A 975 32.56 -5.81 22.05
C GLY A 975 31.76 -5.69 23.35
N ILE A 976 31.21 -6.79 23.83
CA ILE A 976 30.31 -6.81 24.99
C ILE A 976 30.62 -7.99 25.94
N ILE A 977 31.05 -7.66 27.17
CA ILE A 977 31.22 -8.64 28.25
C ILE A 977 29.84 -9.04 28.78
N THR A 978 29.55 -10.32 28.97
CA THR A 978 28.24 -10.78 29.45
C THR A 978 28.25 -10.99 30.96
N ALA A 979 27.56 -10.11 31.69
CA ALA A 979 27.65 -10.00 33.16
C ALA A 979 27.42 -11.32 33.90
N LEU A 980 26.40 -12.09 33.49
CA LEU A 980 25.98 -13.31 34.18
C LEU A 980 26.86 -14.53 33.93
N ILE A 981 27.91 -14.44 33.11
CA ILE A 981 28.98 -15.45 33.08
C ILE A 981 29.69 -15.50 34.44
N PHE A 982 29.81 -14.36 35.10
CA PHE A 982 30.51 -14.18 36.35
C PHE A 982 29.52 -14.37 37.51
N PRO A 983 29.78 -15.29 38.47
CA PRO A 983 28.80 -15.65 39.50
C PRO A 983 28.63 -14.60 40.61
N THR A 984 29.46 -13.55 40.62
CA THR A 984 29.34 -12.42 41.54
C THR A 984 29.65 -11.09 40.82
N PRO A 985 29.10 -9.95 41.29
CA PRO A 985 29.48 -8.63 40.79
C PRO A 985 30.98 -8.32 40.96
N ALA A 986 31.64 -8.88 41.97
CA ALA A 986 33.09 -8.74 42.17
C ALA A 986 33.91 -9.43 41.06
N ALA A 987 33.47 -10.62 40.62
CA ALA A 987 34.08 -11.30 39.48
C ALA A 987 33.85 -10.53 38.16
N LEU A 988 32.69 -9.88 37.99
CA LEU A 988 32.47 -8.97 36.86
C LEU A 988 33.40 -7.75 36.90
N ARG A 989 33.61 -7.10 38.06
CA ARG A 989 34.59 -6.00 38.18
C ARG A 989 36.00 -6.44 37.74
N ALA A 990 36.42 -7.64 38.14
CA ALA A 990 37.71 -8.20 37.72
C ALA A 990 37.80 -8.36 36.19
N GLU A 991 36.74 -8.84 35.54
CA GLU A 991 36.72 -9.00 34.08
C GLU A 991 36.65 -7.66 33.32
N ILE A 992 35.89 -6.67 33.81
CA ILE A 992 35.86 -5.31 33.25
C ILE A 992 37.26 -4.69 33.29
N ARG A 993 38.01 -4.89 34.40
CA ARG A 993 39.40 -4.45 34.53
C ARG A 993 40.32 -5.22 33.59
N ARG A 994 40.14 -6.54 33.43
CA ARG A 994 40.92 -7.35 32.46
C ARG A 994 40.70 -6.85 31.03
N CYS A 995 39.46 -6.58 30.63
CA CYS A 995 39.16 -6.04 29.29
C CYS A 995 39.92 -4.73 29.00
N ARG A 996 40.02 -3.83 29.99
CA ARG A 996 40.80 -2.58 29.88
C ARG A 996 42.32 -2.77 29.73
N THR A 997 42.86 -3.93 30.11
CA THR A 997 44.26 -4.28 29.81
C THR A 997 44.46 -4.81 28.39
N LEU A 998 43.37 -5.20 27.72
CA LEU A 998 43.37 -5.78 26.37
C LEU A 998 42.86 -4.80 25.29
N THR A 999 42.08 -3.79 25.65
CA THR A 999 41.62 -2.72 24.74
C THR A 999 41.53 -1.35 25.41
N GLY A 1000 41.94 -0.32 24.68
CA GLY A 1000 41.64 1.08 24.98
C GLY A 1000 40.40 1.62 24.25
N ALA A 1001 39.77 0.81 23.39
CA ALA A 1001 38.58 1.19 22.64
C ALA A 1001 37.29 1.01 23.48
N PRO A 1002 36.16 1.63 23.10
CA PRO A 1002 34.90 1.45 23.80
C PRO A 1002 34.42 -0.01 23.77
N PHE A 1003 34.03 -0.55 24.92
CA PHE A 1003 33.33 -1.82 25.07
C PHE A 1003 32.12 -1.65 26.00
N ALA A 1004 31.18 -2.60 25.95
CA ALA A 1004 29.98 -2.59 26.78
C ALA A 1004 29.91 -3.80 27.73
N VAL A 1005 28.90 -3.79 28.60
CA VAL A 1005 28.49 -4.96 29.38
C VAL A 1005 27.04 -5.31 29.05
N ASN A 1006 26.72 -6.60 28.87
CA ASN A 1006 25.35 -7.10 28.79
C ASN A 1006 24.83 -7.48 30.18
N ILE A 1007 23.61 -7.05 30.51
CA ILE A 1007 22.82 -7.52 31.66
C ILE A 1007 21.50 -8.12 31.14
N THR A 1008 21.45 -9.45 31.02
CA THR A 1008 20.25 -10.18 30.58
C THR A 1008 19.37 -10.60 31.76
N LEU A 1009 18.12 -10.14 31.76
CA LEU A 1009 17.13 -10.34 32.81
C LEU A 1009 16.27 -11.58 32.53
N LEU A 1010 16.90 -12.75 32.68
CA LEU A 1010 16.28 -14.06 32.46
C LEU A 1010 15.27 -14.44 33.56
N PRO A 1011 14.20 -15.19 33.23
CA PRO A 1011 13.35 -15.84 34.22
C PRO A 1011 14.11 -17.01 34.89
N ALA A 1012 14.82 -16.72 35.97
CA ALA A 1012 15.59 -17.71 36.75
C ALA A 1012 14.86 -18.13 38.04
N MET A 1013 15.03 -19.39 38.46
CA MET A 1013 14.47 -19.91 39.72
C MET A 1013 15.01 -19.17 40.97
N VAL A 1014 16.27 -18.74 40.90
CA VAL A 1014 16.87 -17.78 41.83
C VAL A 1014 17.38 -16.61 40.98
N PRO A 1015 16.75 -15.43 41.02
CA PRO A 1015 17.20 -14.28 40.25
C PRO A 1015 18.54 -13.74 40.81
N PRO A 1016 19.54 -13.48 39.96
CA PRO A 1016 20.74 -12.73 40.35
C PRO A 1016 20.40 -11.33 40.89
N ASP A 1017 21.27 -10.77 41.73
CA ASP A 1017 21.16 -9.37 42.16
C ASP A 1017 21.57 -8.41 41.02
N TYR A 1018 20.65 -8.20 40.09
CA TYR A 1018 20.84 -7.32 38.94
C TYR A 1018 21.19 -5.88 39.35
N GLY A 1019 20.78 -5.42 40.54
CA GLY A 1019 21.10 -4.10 41.06
C GLY A 1019 22.58 -3.99 41.45
N ALA A 1020 23.13 -5.03 42.09
CA ALA A 1020 24.56 -5.11 42.40
C ALA A 1020 25.43 -5.32 41.15
N TYR A 1021 24.97 -6.07 40.14
CA TYR A 1021 25.66 -6.13 38.83
C TYR A 1021 25.65 -4.78 38.11
N ALA A 1022 24.51 -4.09 38.05
CA ALA A 1022 24.43 -2.74 37.49
C ALA A 1022 25.31 -1.75 38.26
N GLN A 1023 25.35 -1.85 39.59
CA GLN A 1023 26.24 -1.02 40.41
C GLN A 1023 27.71 -1.30 40.11
N ALA A 1024 28.14 -2.56 40.02
CA ALA A 1024 29.51 -2.91 39.64
C ALA A 1024 29.93 -2.34 38.27
N VAL A 1025 29.00 -2.26 37.31
CA VAL A 1025 29.20 -1.66 35.98
C VAL A 1025 29.34 -0.13 36.06
N ILE A 1026 28.56 0.52 36.94
CA ILE A 1026 28.64 1.96 37.24
C ILE A 1026 29.94 2.31 37.98
N ASP A 1027 30.28 1.56 39.03
CA ASP A 1027 31.46 1.79 39.87
C ASP A 1027 32.77 1.68 39.09
N GLU A 1028 32.84 0.75 38.13
CA GLU A 1028 33.97 0.66 37.21
C GLU A 1028 33.93 1.75 36.12
N GLY A 1029 32.83 2.46 35.92
CA GLY A 1029 32.71 3.51 34.91
C GLY A 1029 32.56 2.99 33.47
N VAL A 1030 31.80 1.91 33.26
CA VAL A 1030 31.44 1.45 31.91
C VAL A 1030 30.32 2.33 31.35
N ARG A 1031 30.59 3.01 30.23
CA ARG A 1031 29.70 4.06 29.68
C ARG A 1031 28.53 3.55 28.81
N ILE A 1032 28.55 2.28 28.41
CA ILE A 1032 27.56 1.70 27.50
C ILE A 1032 27.20 0.27 27.94
N VAL A 1033 25.90 -0.04 27.95
CA VAL A 1033 25.34 -1.30 28.48
C VAL A 1033 24.27 -1.84 27.55
N GLU A 1034 24.34 -3.13 27.23
CA GLU A 1034 23.22 -3.86 26.64
C GLU A 1034 22.32 -4.41 27.76
N THR A 1035 21.00 -4.26 27.62
CA THR A 1035 20.02 -4.91 28.51
C THR A 1035 19.06 -5.76 27.69
N ALA A 1036 18.71 -6.93 28.20
CA ALA A 1036 17.82 -7.87 27.54
C ALA A 1036 16.87 -8.54 28.55
N GLY A 1037 15.81 -9.19 28.09
CA GLY A 1037 14.89 -9.92 28.96
C GLY A 1037 13.81 -9.05 29.64
N ASN A 1038 13.20 -9.59 30.68
CA ASN A 1038 11.93 -9.06 31.22
C ASN A 1038 12.11 -8.00 32.32
N SER A 1039 11.16 -7.08 32.41
CA SER A 1039 11.04 -6.06 33.48
C SER A 1039 12.27 -5.18 33.71
N PRO A 1040 12.90 -4.58 32.67
CA PRO A 1040 14.19 -3.89 32.79
C PRO A 1040 14.16 -2.53 33.50
N GLY A 1041 12.98 -2.02 33.86
CA GLY A 1041 12.78 -0.68 34.43
C GLY A 1041 13.73 -0.29 35.59
N PRO A 1042 13.91 -1.12 36.64
CA PRO A 1042 14.78 -0.77 37.77
C PRO A 1042 16.25 -0.63 37.36
N VAL A 1043 16.76 -1.58 36.56
CA VAL A 1043 18.16 -1.59 36.08
C VAL A 1043 18.40 -0.43 35.11
N ILE A 1044 17.46 -0.19 34.18
CA ILE A 1044 17.53 0.97 33.27
C ILE A 1044 17.55 2.28 34.07
N ALA A 1045 16.68 2.44 35.08
CA ALA A 1045 16.65 3.66 35.89
C ALA A 1045 17.97 3.90 36.65
N GLN A 1046 18.56 2.86 37.24
CA GLN A 1046 19.86 2.93 37.93
C GLN A 1046 20.99 3.32 36.95
N LEU A 1047 21.03 2.72 35.76
CA LEU A 1047 22.04 3.00 34.74
C LEU A 1047 21.87 4.41 34.12
N LYS A 1048 20.65 4.84 33.79
CA LYS A 1048 20.40 6.20 33.26
C LYS A 1048 20.70 7.28 34.31
N ALA A 1049 20.48 7.03 35.60
CA ALA A 1049 20.88 7.95 36.66
C ALA A 1049 22.41 8.17 36.75
N ALA A 1050 23.20 7.19 36.32
CA ALA A 1050 24.65 7.29 36.19
C ALA A 1050 25.13 7.79 34.81
N GLY A 1051 24.21 8.23 33.93
CA GLY A 1051 24.54 8.74 32.59
C GLY A 1051 24.95 7.67 31.57
N VAL A 1052 24.70 6.39 31.83
CA VAL A 1052 25.05 5.28 30.93
C VAL A 1052 24.20 5.29 29.66
N THR A 1053 24.81 4.99 28.52
CA THR A 1053 24.12 4.76 27.24
C THR A 1053 23.61 3.32 27.17
N ILE A 1054 22.30 3.13 26.98
CA ILE A 1054 21.66 1.82 27.07
C ILE A 1054 21.19 1.37 25.69
N LEU A 1055 21.59 0.16 25.29
CA LEU A 1055 21.01 -0.60 24.18
C LEU A 1055 20.02 -1.62 24.77
N HIS A 1056 18.75 -1.57 24.41
CA HIS A 1056 17.76 -2.53 24.91
C HIS A 1056 17.22 -3.49 23.83
N LYS A 1057 17.37 -4.79 24.09
CA LYS A 1057 17.09 -5.89 23.17
C LYS A 1057 15.61 -6.31 23.20
N CYS A 1058 14.98 -6.27 22.03
CA CYS A 1058 13.53 -6.31 21.84
C CYS A 1058 13.12 -7.22 20.67
N THR A 1059 12.32 -8.24 20.95
CA THR A 1059 11.73 -9.14 19.94
C THR A 1059 10.39 -8.65 19.37
N THR A 1060 9.84 -7.53 19.89
CA THR A 1060 8.61 -6.93 19.35
C THR A 1060 8.64 -5.40 19.40
N ILE A 1061 7.93 -4.75 18.47
CA ILE A 1061 7.72 -3.29 18.47
C ILE A 1061 7.03 -2.81 19.76
N ARG A 1062 6.17 -3.62 20.38
CA ARG A 1062 5.52 -3.28 21.66
C ARG A 1062 6.54 -3.23 22.80
N HIS A 1063 7.52 -4.13 22.82
CA HIS A 1063 8.61 -4.13 23.80
C HIS A 1063 9.54 -2.94 23.57
N ALA A 1064 9.92 -2.68 22.31
CA ALA A 1064 10.68 -1.49 21.91
C ALA A 1064 10.02 -0.18 22.38
N GLN A 1065 8.74 0.04 22.05
CA GLN A 1065 7.95 1.20 22.51
C GLN A 1065 7.74 1.27 24.03
N SER A 1066 7.98 0.17 24.77
CA SER A 1066 7.96 0.16 26.23
C SER A 1066 9.32 0.56 26.79
N ALA A 1067 10.42 0.17 26.14
CA ALA A 1067 11.78 0.58 26.50
C ALA A 1067 12.08 2.04 26.16
N VAL A 1068 11.55 2.59 25.05
CA VAL A 1068 11.63 4.04 24.74
C VAL A 1068 11.09 4.87 25.91
N LYS A 1069 10.00 4.44 26.54
CA LYS A 1069 9.40 5.12 27.72
C LYS A 1069 10.22 5.01 29.00
N LEU A 1070 11.28 4.20 29.00
CA LEU A 1070 12.27 4.09 30.09
C LEU A 1070 13.54 4.90 29.80
N GLY A 1071 13.63 5.59 28.66
CA GLY A 1071 14.76 6.46 28.31
C GLY A 1071 16.00 5.73 27.79
N VAL A 1072 15.81 4.62 27.05
CA VAL A 1072 16.90 3.92 26.35
C VAL A 1072 17.34 4.70 25.11
N ASP A 1073 18.64 4.68 24.82
CA ASP A 1073 19.26 5.46 23.73
C ASP A 1073 19.37 4.62 22.45
N PHE A 1074 19.74 3.35 22.64
CA PHE A 1074 19.80 2.19 21.75
C PHE A 1074 18.56 1.27 21.86
N LEU A 1075 18.00 0.82 20.73
CA LEU A 1075 17.19 -0.40 20.64
C LEU A 1075 17.94 -1.45 19.81
N SER A 1076 17.89 -2.71 20.22
CA SER A 1076 18.36 -3.85 19.42
C SER A 1076 17.15 -4.69 19.06
N ILE A 1077 16.87 -4.86 17.77
CA ILE A 1077 15.64 -5.48 17.26
C ILE A 1077 15.97 -6.91 16.84
N ASP A 1078 15.55 -7.86 17.67
CA ASP A 1078 15.82 -9.29 17.51
C ASP A 1078 14.71 -9.95 16.69
N GLY A 1079 15.04 -10.30 15.45
CA GLY A 1079 14.17 -11.07 14.56
C GLY A 1079 14.15 -12.56 14.90
N PHE A 1080 13.16 -13.27 14.37
CA PHE A 1080 12.97 -14.71 14.54
C PHE A 1080 14.21 -15.59 14.19
N GLU A 1081 15.10 -15.06 13.37
CA GLU A 1081 16.35 -15.67 12.91
C GLU A 1081 17.44 -15.72 14.02
N CYS A 1082 17.26 -15.00 15.14
CA CYS A 1082 18.26 -14.85 16.19
C CYS A 1082 18.55 -16.14 16.99
N ALA A 1083 19.73 -16.19 17.60
CA ALA A 1083 20.13 -17.25 18.53
C ALA A 1083 19.57 -16.94 19.93
N GLY A 1084 19.13 -17.95 20.69
CA GLY A 1084 18.55 -17.72 22.01
C GLY A 1084 17.08 -17.28 21.93
N HIS A 1085 16.65 -16.36 22.80
CA HIS A 1085 15.23 -16.02 23.00
C HIS A 1085 14.60 -15.20 21.88
N VAL A 1086 14.01 -15.87 20.88
CA VAL A 1086 13.35 -15.24 19.72
C VAL A 1086 12.00 -14.56 20.04
N GLY A 1087 11.44 -14.82 21.22
CA GLY A 1087 10.09 -14.38 21.59
C GLY A 1087 8.98 -15.26 21.02
N GLU A 1088 7.74 -14.76 21.00
CA GLU A 1088 6.52 -15.57 20.77
C GLU A 1088 5.65 -15.04 19.62
N SER A 1089 6.23 -14.30 18.68
CA SER A 1089 5.52 -13.66 17.57
C SER A 1089 6.03 -14.03 16.18
N ASP A 1090 7.14 -14.78 16.10
CA ASP A 1090 7.68 -15.40 14.88
C ASP A 1090 7.87 -14.44 13.68
N ILE A 1091 8.23 -13.18 13.96
CA ILE A 1091 8.42 -12.14 12.94
C ILE A 1091 9.90 -12.10 12.54
N THR A 1092 10.18 -12.39 11.27
CA THR A 1092 11.51 -12.25 10.65
C THR A 1092 11.95 -10.80 10.54
N ASN A 1093 13.26 -10.57 10.53
CA ASN A 1093 13.85 -9.23 10.51
C ASN A 1093 13.44 -8.41 9.28
N PHE A 1094 13.21 -9.04 8.13
CA PHE A 1094 12.71 -8.36 6.93
C PHE A 1094 11.42 -7.54 7.20
N ILE A 1095 10.49 -8.11 7.98
CA ILE A 1095 9.26 -7.43 8.40
C ILE A 1095 9.51 -6.60 9.66
N LEU A 1096 10.21 -7.14 10.66
CA LEU A 1096 10.34 -6.51 11.97
C LEU A 1096 11.13 -5.19 11.91
N LEU A 1097 12.22 -5.13 11.14
CA LEU A 1097 13.02 -3.92 10.93
C LEU A 1097 12.26 -2.88 10.09
N SER A 1098 11.53 -3.33 9.06
CA SER A 1098 10.64 -2.47 8.28
C SER A 1098 9.57 -1.81 9.15
N ARG A 1099 9.02 -2.53 10.13
CA ARG A 1099 8.06 -1.99 11.10
C ARG A 1099 8.74 -1.13 12.18
N ALA A 1100 9.97 -1.43 12.57
CA ALA A 1100 10.78 -0.60 13.46
C ALA A 1100 11.01 0.79 12.85
N ARG A 1101 11.55 0.86 11.62
CA ARG A 1101 11.75 2.11 10.86
C ARG A 1101 10.47 2.96 10.72
N GLN A 1102 9.30 2.33 10.67
CA GLN A 1102 8.01 2.98 10.53
C GLN A 1102 7.36 3.41 11.86
N THR A 1103 7.93 3.10 13.03
CA THR A 1103 7.24 3.29 14.33
C THR A 1103 8.13 3.66 15.53
N LEU A 1104 9.46 3.72 15.36
CA LEU A 1104 10.42 4.00 16.42
C LEU A 1104 11.24 5.25 16.06
N GLU A 1105 11.16 6.26 16.93
CA GLU A 1105 11.94 7.51 16.82
C GLU A 1105 13.36 7.36 17.40
N VAL A 1106 13.54 6.39 18.32
CA VAL A 1106 14.85 6.04 18.89
C VAL A 1106 15.61 5.17 17.88
N PRO A 1107 16.89 5.47 17.59
CA PRO A 1107 17.70 4.65 16.69
C PRO A 1107 17.72 3.17 17.09
N PHE A 1108 17.81 2.28 16.11
CA PHE A 1108 17.86 0.84 16.38
C PHE A 1108 18.93 0.12 15.56
N ILE A 1109 19.44 -0.98 16.09
CA ILE A 1109 20.30 -1.93 15.38
C ILE A 1109 19.52 -3.22 15.10
N ALA A 1110 19.83 -3.87 13.97
CA ALA A 1110 19.21 -5.13 13.57
C ALA A 1110 19.93 -6.32 14.21
N SER A 1111 19.22 -7.36 14.63
CA SER A 1111 19.82 -8.44 15.42
C SER A 1111 19.25 -9.82 15.06
N GLY A 1112 20.14 -10.79 14.81
CA GLY A 1112 19.78 -12.12 14.29
C GLY A 1112 19.70 -12.17 12.76
N GLY A 1113 20.20 -13.25 12.15
CA GLY A 1113 20.26 -13.38 10.69
C GLY A 1113 21.42 -12.66 10.00
N PHE A 1114 22.36 -12.05 10.74
CA PHE A 1114 23.50 -11.29 10.18
C PHE A 1114 24.85 -11.97 10.49
N ALA A 1115 25.71 -12.06 9.48
CA ALA A 1115 27.04 -12.66 9.56
C ALA A 1115 28.12 -11.93 8.72
N ASP A 1116 27.72 -11.13 7.73
CA ASP A 1116 28.57 -10.59 6.67
C ASP A 1116 28.26 -9.11 6.38
N GLY A 1117 29.00 -8.50 5.44
CA GLY A 1117 28.73 -7.13 5.02
C GLY A 1117 27.47 -6.94 4.18
N TRP A 1118 27.00 -7.97 3.46
CA TRP A 1118 25.73 -7.90 2.73
C TRP A 1118 24.54 -7.81 3.68
N GLY A 1119 24.55 -8.61 4.76
CA GLY A 1119 23.60 -8.50 5.86
C GLY A 1119 23.63 -7.13 6.55
N LEU A 1120 24.81 -6.55 6.78
CA LEU A 1120 24.94 -5.18 7.29
C LEU A 1120 24.34 -4.15 6.31
N ALA A 1121 24.66 -4.22 5.02
CA ALA A 1121 24.11 -3.32 4.01
C ALA A 1121 22.57 -3.42 3.94
N ALA A 1122 22.02 -4.63 3.98
CA ALA A 1122 20.58 -4.88 4.02
C ALA A 1122 19.93 -4.28 5.29
N ALA A 1123 20.53 -4.46 6.47
CA ALA A 1123 20.05 -3.87 7.72
C ALA A 1123 20.01 -2.34 7.68
N LEU A 1124 21.04 -1.69 7.10
CA LEU A 1124 21.09 -0.24 6.92
C LEU A 1124 19.99 0.25 5.97
N VAL A 1125 19.74 -0.46 4.85
CA VAL A 1125 18.65 -0.15 3.90
C VAL A 1125 17.27 -0.33 4.53
N LEU A 1126 17.09 -1.33 5.41
CA LEU A 1126 15.87 -1.52 6.20
C LEU A 1126 15.67 -0.47 7.31
N GLY A 1127 16.65 0.41 7.55
CA GLY A 1127 16.57 1.55 8.46
C GLY A 1127 17.27 1.38 9.81
N ALA A 1128 17.99 0.29 10.02
CA ALA A 1128 18.85 0.16 11.20
C ALA A 1128 20.09 1.07 11.08
N CYS A 1129 20.73 1.37 12.21
CA CYS A 1129 22.00 2.11 12.26
C CYS A 1129 23.22 1.20 12.46
N GLY A 1130 23.04 -0.12 12.39
CA GLY A 1130 24.07 -1.15 12.48
C GLY A 1130 23.48 -2.54 12.73
N VAL A 1131 24.35 -3.54 12.87
CA VAL A 1131 23.97 -4.93 13.18
C VAL A 1131 24.52 -5.41 14.52
N ASN A 1132 23.76 -6.29 15.18
CA ASN A 1132 24.16 -7.09 16.32
C ASN A 1132 24.28 -8.56 15.90
N MET A 1133 25.42 -9.18 16.18
CA MET A 1133 25.71 -10.56 15.82
C MET A 1133 26.06 -11.42 17.05
N GLY A 1134 25.71 -12.70 16.99
CA GLY A 1134 26.07 -13.72 17.98
C GLY A 1134 26.88 -14.84 17.34
N THR A 1135 26.22 -15.78 16.66
CA THR A 1135 26.81 -16.98 16.02
C THR A 1135 28.09 -16.68 15.22
N ARG A 1136 28.10 -15.60 14.43
CA ARG A 1136 29.27 -15.19 13.62
C ARG A 1136 30.51 -14.90 14.46
N PHE A 1137 30.36 -14.35 15.66
CA PHE A 1137 31.47 -14.09 16.57
C PHE A 1137 31.90 -15.32 17.37
N MET A 1138 31.09 -16.37 17.45
CA MET A 1138 31.49 -17.66 18.03
C MET A 1138 32.52 -18.37 17.11
N ALA A 1139 32.31 -18.30 15.80
CA ALA A 1139 33.29 -18.69 14.78
C ALA A 1139 34.30 -17.56 14.50
N THR A 1140 35.09 -17.19 15.51
CA THR A 1140 36.32 -16.38 15.36
C THR A 1140 37.46 -16.99 16.15
N VAL A 1141 38.71 -16.63 15.83
CA VAL A 1141 39.91 -17.11 16.54
C VAL A 1141 39.84 -16.77 18.03
N GLU A 1142 39.49 -15.53 18.36
CA GLU A 1142 39.50 -14.96 19.72
C GLU A 1142 38.30 -15.39 20.58
N ALA A 1143 37.29 -16.04 20.01
CA ALA A 1143 36.18 -16.58 20.77
C ALA A 1143 36.65 -17.68 21.74
N PRO A 1144 36.36 -17.59 23.05
CA PRO A 1144 36.88 -18.49 24.09
C PRO A 1144 36.09 -19.81 24.17
N ILE A 1145 35.92 -20.46 23.02
CA ILE A 1145 35.22 -21.75 22.89
C ILE A 1145 36.11 -22.78 22.20
N HIS A 1146 35.93 -24.05 22.53
CA HIS A 1146 36.71 -25.15 21.97
C HIS A 1146 36.61 -25.22 20.43
N GLN A 1147 37.74 -25.44 19.76
CA GLN A 1147 37.87 -25.37 18.29
C GLN A 1147 36.80 -26.17 17.54
N ARG A 1148 36.55 -27.43 17.96
CA ARG A 1148 35.48 -28.27 17.39
C ARG A 1148 34.09 -27.61 17.30
N ILE A 1149 33.72 -26.73 18.22
CA ILE A 1149 32.42 -26.03 18.16
C ILE A 1149 32.44 -24.94 17.07
N LYS A 1150 33.61 -24.35 16.80
CA LYS A 1150 33.80 -23.42 15.67
C LYS A 1150 33.78 -24.19 14.34
N ASP A 1151 34.38 -25.38 14.32
CA ASP A 1151 34.37 -26.29 13.15
C ASP A 1151 32.93 -26.78 12.85
N GLU A 1152 32.16 -27.14 13.89
CA GLU A 1152 30.74 -27.52 13.79
C GLU A 1152 29.87 -26.37 13.27
N ILE A 1153 30.14 -25.13 13.72
CA ILE A 1153 29.47 -23.92 13.20
C ILE A 1153 29.77 -23.68 11.71
N VAL A 1154 30.92 -24.15 11.21
CA VAL A 1154 31.31 -24.04 9.79
C VAL A 1154 30.76 -25.19 8.93
N GLY A 1155 30.49 -26.37 9.52
CA GLY A 1155 29.89 -27.51 8.81
C GLY A 1155 28.36 -27.47 8.71
N ALA A 1156 27.69 -26.78 9.62
CA ALA A 1156 26.24 -26.80 9.78
C ALA A 1156 25.48 -25.88 8.80
N GLN A 1157 24.25 -26.26 8.47
CA GLN A 1157 23.35 -25.58 7.54
C GLN A 1157 22.34 -24.68 8.29
N GLU A 1158 21.65 -23.77 7.60
CA GLU A 1158 20.66 -22.84 8.18
C GLU A 1158 19.44 -23.55 8.82
N THR A 1159 19.25 -24.81 8.46
CA THR A 1159 18.25 -25.75 8.98
C THR A 1159 18.67 -26.48 10.26
N ASP A 1160 19.96 -26.48 10.62
CA ASP A 1160 20.50 -27.16 11.82
C ASP A 1160 20.26 -26.37 13.14
N THR A 1161 19.15 -25.63 13.21
CA THR A 1161 18.68 -24.99 14.45
C THR A 1161 17.23 -25.31 14.72
N THR A 1162 16.90 -25.52 15.99
CA THR A 1162 15.55 -25.88 16.45
C THR A 1162 15.03 -24.90 17.50
N LEU A 1163 13.69 -24.84 17.63
CA LEU A 1163 13.01 -23.99 18.60
C LEU A 1163 12.47 -24.85 19.75
N LEU A 1164 12.95 -24.54 20.96
CA LEU A 1164 12.59 -25.21 22.20
C LEU A 1164 11.88 -24.24 23.16
N LEU A 1165 11.19 -24.81 24.15
CA LEU A 1165 10.51 -24.13 25.24
C LEU A 1165 9.32 -23.23 24.82
N ARG A 1166 8.72 -23.53 23.66
CA ARG A 1166 7.55 -22.84 23.12
C ARG A 1166 6.32 -23.01 24.02
N ARG A 1167 6.13 -24.23 24.56
CA ARG A 1167 5.04 -24.61 25.46
C ARG A 1167 4.98 -23.73 26.72
N TRP A 1168 6.13 -23.28 27.21
CA TRP A 1168 6.27 -22.43 28.40
C TRP A 1168 6.44 -20.94 28.07
N ARG A 1169 6.31 -20.52 26.80
CA ARG A 1169 6.52 -19.14 26.31
C ARG A 1169 7.89 -18.57 26.67
N ASN A 1170 8.91 -19.41 26.48
CA ASN A 1170 10.32 -19.06 26.64
C ASN A 1170 11.08 -19.51 25.38
N THR A 1171 10.47 -19.35 24.20
CA THR A 1171 10.96 -19.90 22.93
C THR A 1171 12.42 -19.51 22.70
N THR A 1172 13.28 -20.52 22.66
CA THR A 1172 14.73 -20.40 22.56
C THR A 1172 15.22 -21.16 21.33
N ARG A 1173 15.95 -20.49 20.44
CA ARG A 1173 16.64 -21.12 19.31
C ARG A 1173 17.99 -21.69 19.74
N LEU A 1174 18.18 -22.98 19.48
CA LEU A 1174 19.33 -23.78 19.86
C LEU A 1174 19.81 -24.59 18.64
N TYR A 1175 21.08 -24.98 18.63
CA TYR A 1175 21.62 -25.89 17.61
C TYR A 1175 20.94 -27.27 17.71
N ALA A 1176 20.66 -27.93 16.57
CA ALA A 1176 19.78 -29.09 16.47
C ALA A 1176 20.42 -30.45 16.85
N ASN A 1177 21.23 -30.46 17.92
CA ASN A 1177 21.87 -31.69 18.42
C ASN A 1177 20.89 -32.69 19.06
N LYS A 1178 21.37 -33.90 19.37
CA LYS A 1178 20.56 -34.99 19.96
C LYS A 1178 19.88 -34.57 21.27
N VAL A 1179 20.52 -33.74 22.09
CA VAL A 1179 19.96 -33.25 23.36
C VAL A 1179 18.83 -32.25 23.14
N ALA A 1180 18.96 -31.37 22.15
CA ALA A 1180 17.92 -30.42 21.77
C ALA A 1180 16.73 -31.13 21.10
N LEU A 1181 16.99 -32.10 20.22
CA LEU A 1181 15.94 -32.90 19.58
C LEU A 1181 15.20 -33.79 20.59
N GLU A 1182 15.90 -34.39 21.56
CA GLU A 1182 15.26 -35.15 22.65
C GLU A 1182 14.44 -34.23 23.57
N ALA A 1183 14.94 -33.03 23.92
CA ALA A 1183 14.16 -32.05 24.67
C ALA A 1183 12.88 -31.61 23.92
N LEU A 1184 12.94 -31.52 22.59
CA LEU A 1184 11.79 -31.17 21.74
C LEU A 1184 10.79 -32.32 21.66
N ARG A 1185 11.28 -33.57 21.61
CA ARG A 1185 10.45 -34.77 21.69
C ARG A 1185 9.70 -34.81 23.02
N VAL A 1186 10.39 -34.60 24.14
CA VAL A 1186 9.77 -34.51 25.48
C VAL A 1186 8.76 -33.36 25.55
N GLU A 1187 9.07 -32.15 25.06
CA GLU A 1187 8.13 -31.02 25.07
C GLU A 1187 6.83 -31.31 24.29
N ARG A 1188 6.93 -32.04 23.16
CA ARG A 1188 5.80 -32.44 22.31
C ARG A 1188 4.98 -33.59 22.90
N GLU A 1189 5.64 -34.61 23.45
CA GLU A 1189 5.00 -35.82 23.98
C GLU A 1189 4.54 -35.69 25.44
N SER A 1190 5.02 -34.67 26.17
CA SER A 1190 4.71 -34.44 27.58
C SER A 1190 3.20 -34.36 27.84
N LYS A 1191 2.71 -35.32 28.63
CA LYS A 1191 1.31 -35.39 29.07
C LYS A 1191 1.01 -34.50 30.27
N THR A 1192 2.02 -34.12 31.05
CA THR A 1192 1.87 -33.22 32.21
C THR A 1192 1.97 -31.74 31.79
N GLY A 1193 2.92 -31.43 30.90
CA GLY A 1193 3.33 -30.06 30.59
C GLY A 1193 4.25 -29.41 31.63
N GLU A 1194 4.79 -30.16 32.58
CA GLU A 1194 5.67 -29.63 33.62
C GLU A 1194 7.10 -29.43 33.12
N PHE A 1195 7.68 -28.26 33.40
CA PHE A 1195 9.03 -27.90 32.94
C PHE A 1195 10.13 -28.82 33.51
N SER A 1196 9.86 -29.48 34.64
CA SER A 1196 10.75 -30.46 35.27
C SER A 1196 11.12 -31.63 34.34
N GLU A 1197 10.27 -31.98 33.37
CA GLU A 1197 10.54 -33.06 32.41
C GLU A 1197 11.67 -32.71 31.43
N VAL A 1198 11.83 -31.43 31.05
CA VAL A 1198 12.91 -30.95 30.16
C VAL A 1198 14.10 -30.32 30.90
N ALA A 1199 13.92 -29.89 32.16
CA ALA A 1199 14.88 -29.08 32.90
C ALA A 1199 16.32 -29.66 32.99
N ALA A 1200 16.45 -30.99 33.01
CA ALA A 1200 17.76 -31.67 33.03
C ALA A 1200 18.47 -31.65 31.66
N LEU A 1201 17.71 -31.60 30.56
CA LEU A 1201 18.24 -31.52 29.19
C LEU A 1201 18.64 -30.08 28.86
N VAL A 1202 17.78 -29.11 29.19
CA VAL A 1202 18.02 -27.67 28.92
C VAL A 1202 18.86 -26.94 29.99
N SER A 1203 19.61 -27.70 30.80
CA SER A 1203 20.41 -27.14 31.90
C SER A 1203 21.58 -26.29 31.37
N GLY A 1204 21.59 -25.00 31.69
CA GLY A 1204 22.67 -24.08 31.30
C GLY A 1204 24.06 -24.48 31.85
N LYS A 1205 24.14 -25.22 32.97
CA LYS A 1205 25.42 -25.81 33.41
C LYS A 1205 25.92 -26.85 32.41
N ARG A 1206 25.02 -27.67 31.87
CA ARG A 1206 25.33 -28.69 30.86
C ARG A 1206 25.65 -28.06 29.50
N GLY A 1207 24.93 -27.00 29.12
CA GLY A 1207 25.21 -26.21 27.92
C GLY A 1207 26.57 -25.51 27.93
N ARG A 1208 27.04 -25.03 29.09
CA ARG A 1208 28.39 -24.45 29.25
C ARG A 1208 29.49 -25.42 28.82
N GLU A 1209 29.41 -26.69 29.22
CA GLU A 1209 30.49 -27.66 29.02
C GLU A 1209 30.78 -27.92 27.55
N VAL A 1210 29.77 -27.82 26.65
CA VAL A 1210 29.95 -27.91 25.18
C VAL A 1210 31.09 -27.01 24.69
N PHE A 1211 31.11 -25.76 25.16
CA PHE A 1211 32.13 -24.77 24.78
C PHE A 1211 33.51 -25.04 25.40
N VAL A 1212 33.60 -25.91 26.42
CA VAL A 1212 34.84 -26.25 27.13
C VAL A 1212 35.42 -27.57 26.62
N ASN A 1213 34.60 -28.59 26.45
CA ASN A 1213 35.01 -29.95 26.09
C ASN A 1213 35.02 -30.23 24.57
N GLY A 1214 34.37 -29.38 23.76
CA GLY A 1214 34.32 -29.55 22.31
C GLY A 1214 33.40 -30.68 21.83
N ASP A 1215 32.49 -31.15 22.67
CA ASP A 1215 31.45 -32.11 22.33
C ASP A 1215 30.13 -31.34 22.05
N ALA A 1216 29.85 -31.14 20.77
CA ALA A 1216 28.64 -30.46 20.29
C ALA A 1216 27.34 -31.17 20.69
N GLU A 1217 27.40 -32.44 21.12
CA GLU A 1217 26.28 -33.26 21.59
C GLU A 1217 26.12 -33.24 23.12
N TYR A 1218 27.05 -32.65 23.87
CA TYR A 1218 27.07 -32.78 25.33
C TYR A 1218 25.84 -32.18 26.01
N GLY A 1219 25.33 -31.04 25.51
CA GLY A 1219 24.22 -30.29 26.09
C GLY A 1219 23.61 -29.29 25.08
N VAL A 1220 22.56 -28.57 25.45
CA VAL A 1220 21.97 -27.55 24.55
C VAL A 1220 22.86 -26.31 24.47
N TRP A 1221 23.03 -25.76 23.26
CA TRP A 1221 23.80 -24.52 23.03
C TRP A 1221 23.14 -23.65 21.95
N THR A 1222 23.35 -22.34 22.03
CA THR A 1222 22.65 -21.35 21.19
C THR A 1222 23.34 -21.12 19.85
N ALA A 1223 22.64 -21.40 18.76
CA ALA A 1223 22.98 -20.99 17.41
C ALA A 1223 21.76 -20.32 16.75
N GLY A 1224 22.01 -19.37 15.85
CA GLY A 1224 20.99 -18.72 15.01
C GLY A 1224 21.03 -19.28 13.59
N GLN A 1225 19.95 -19.16 12.81
CA GLN A 1225 19.87 -19.73 11.44
C GLN A 1225 20.97 -19.23 10.50
N VAL A 1226 21.58 -18.09 10.82
CA VAL A 1226 22.76 -17.55 10.13
C VAL A 1226 24.00 -18.47 10.18
N ILE A 1227 23.94 -19.58 10.92
CA ILE A 1227 24.97 -20.63 10.93
C ILE A 1227 25.32 -21.12 9.51
N GLY A 1228 24.31 -21.32 8.64
CA GLY A 1228 24.51 -21.71 7.24
C GLY A 1228 25.13 -20.64 6.33
N LEU A 1229 25.52 -19.47 6.87
CA LEU A 1229 26.29 -18.43 6.18
C LEU A 1229 27.71 -18.27 6.76
N ILE A 1230 28.15 -19.21 7.60
CA ILE A 1230 29.46 -19.19 8.25
C ILE A 1230 30.30 -20.32 7.65
N HIS A 1231 31.38 -19.96 6.95
CA HIS A 1231 32.21 -20.92 6.20
C HIS A 1231 33.70 -20.81 6.54
N ASP A 1232 34.06 -20.02 7.55
CA ASP A 1232 35.44 -19.72 7.94
C ASP A 1232 35.55 -19.32 9.43
N ILE A 1233 36.79 -19.31 9.96
CA ILE A 1233 37.09 -18.94 11.35
C ILE A 1233 38.18 -17.84 11.36
N PRO A 1234 37.83 -16.59 11.00
CA PRO A 1234 38.77 -15.46 10.93
C PRO A 1234 39.09 -14.89 12.32
N THR A 1235 40.08 -14.01 12.39
CA THR A 1235 40.21 -13.10 13.54
C THR A 1235 39.08 -12.07 13.54
N CYS A 1236 38.74 -11.51 14.69
CA CYS A 1236 37.75 -10.43 14.82
C CYS A 1236 38.15 -9.19 13.99
N ASP A 1237 39.45 -8.89 13.92
CA ASP A 1237 39.99 -7.82 13.06
C ASP A 1237 39.72 -8.09 11.58
N ALA A 1238 40.06 -9.27 11.08
CA ALA A 1238 39.81 -9.65 9.68
C ALA A 1238 38.30 -9.70 9.37
N LEU A 1239 37.49 -10.21 10.29
CA LEU A 1239 36.03 -10.28 10.16
C LEU A 1239 35.41 -8.88 10.05
N VAL A 1240 35.67 -7.99 11.00
CA VAL A 1240 35.02 -6.66 11.04
C VAL A 1240 35.50 -5.79 9.87
N LYS A 1241 36.77 -5.89 9.46
CA LYS A 1241 37.27 -5.25 8.23
C LYS A 1241 36.61 -5.82 6.97
N ARG A 1242 36.40 -7.14 6.89
CA ARG A 1242 35.70 -7.77 5.77
C ARG A 1242 34.25 -7.32 5.69
N ILE A 1243 33.51 -7.36 6.79
CA ILE A 1243 32.12 -6.89 6.89
C ILE A 1243 31.98 -5.42 6.47
N GLU A 1244 32.91 -4.56 6.88
CA GLU A 1244 32.94 -3.16 6.43
C GLU A 1244 33.19 -3.05 4.91
N SER A 1245 34.18 -3.77 4.38
CA SER A 1245 34.53 -3.75 2.95
C SER A 1245 33.42 -4.31 2.06
N GLU A 1246 32.83 -5.43 2.46
CA GLU A 1246 31.66 -6.05 1.83
C GLU A 1246 30.44 -5.14 1.89
N ALA A 1247 30.13 -4.52 3.04
CA ALA A 1247 29.00 -3.59 3.16
C ALA A 1247 29.21 -2.34 2.31
N GLN A 1248 30.43 -1.78 2.27
CA GLN A 1248 30.75 -0.69 1.35
C GLN A 1248 30.64 -1.12 -0.11
N THR A 1249 31.05 -2.35 -0.46
CA THR A 1249 30.99 -2.87 -1.83
C THR A 1249 29.55 -3.12 -2.25
N ALA A 1250 28.74 -3.79 -1.42
CA ALA A 1250 27.31 -3.98 -1.61
C ALA A 1250 26.57 -2.65 -1.82
N LEU A 1251 26.85 -1.64 -0.98
CA LEU A 1251 26.29 -0.30 -1.13
C LEU A 1251 26.82 0.40 -2.40
N ARG A 1252 28.12 0.34 -2.71
CA ARG A 1252 28.70 0.94 -3.92
C ARG A 1252 28.14 0.31 -5.19
N GLU A 1253 28.03 -1.01 -5.27
CA GLU A 1253 27.41 -1.72 -6.40
C GLU A 1253 25.94 -1.33 -6.57
N ARG A 1254 25.12 -1.43 -5.50
CA ARG A 1254 23.69 -1.14 -5.60
C ARG A 1254 23.41 0.36 -5.82
N LEU A 1255 24.31 1.25 -5.40
CA LEU A 1255 24.30 2.67 -5.81
C LEU A 1255 24.82 2.88 -7.25
N SER A 1256 25.70 2.03 -7.77
CA SER A 1256 26.14 2.10 -9.19
C SER A 1256 25.06 1.67 -10.19
N LEU A 1257 24.06 0.90 -9.73
CA LEU A 1257 22.81 0.69 -10.48
C LEU A 1257 21.97 1.97 -10.61
N ILE A 1258 22.27 3.02 -9.82
CA ILE A 1258 21.64 4.33 -9.86
C ILE A 1258 22.57 5.29 -10.62
N THR A 1259 22.56 5.21 -11.94
CA THR A 1259 23.31 6.14 -12.80
C THR A 1259 22.70 7.55 -12.71
N PRO A 1260 23.49 8.62 -12.43
CA PRO A 1260 22.93 9.97 -12.26
C PRO A 1260 22.32 10.57 -13.53
N GLU A 1261 22.87 10.18 -14.68
CA GLU A 1261 22.33 10.33 -16.03
C GLU A 1261 22.64 8.98 -16.71
N ALA A 1262 21.62 8.31 -17.26
CA ALA A 1262 21.86 7.18 -18.15
C ALA A 1262 22.37 7.72 -19.50
N LYS A 1263 23.32 7.03 -20.13
CA LYS A 1263 23.66 7.28 -21.54
C LYS A 1263 22.72 6.48 -22.45
N LEU A 1264 21.42 6.78 -22.37
CA LEU A 1264 20.31 6.20 -23.13
C LEU A 1264 19.24 7.28 -23.36
#